data_AF-A0A943U4P8-F1
#
_entry.id   AF-A0A943U4P8-F1
#
_cell.length_a   1.000
_cell.length_b   1.000
_cell.length_c   1.000
_cell.angle_alpha   90.00
_cell.angle_beta   90.00
_cell.angle_gamma   90.00
#
_symmetry.space_group_name_H-M   'P 1'
#
loop_
_entity.id
_entity.type
_entity.pdbx_description
1 polymer ?
#
loop_
_entity_poly.entity_id
_entity_poly.type
_entity_poly.pdbx_seq_one_letter_code
_entity_poly.pdbx_strand_id
1 'polypeptide(L)'
;MDLRLYHNSHDFYYRSAFGAVPSGSRLILRLGASGQGENCRAEVRLWQSNVGESHLSMTYEDRAFKAVVPIPEKGCLLWYYFIVSDGDTTRYYGNNYEQLGGEGAVYEAAPPAYQITVYDKEAHTPDWFKHAIVYQIFPDRFYRSGDGADLWGKEGAVIHSNWYDKPYYCKREGVGDIVYYDFFGGNIKGIQEKLPYLKELGITAIYLNPIFESSSNHRYGTADYFRVDPMLGTNEEFAAFCKAAKEAGMAIILDGVFSHTGADSIYFNRFGHYPGVGAYQSKESPYYEWFRFTNYPDEYESWWGVSDLPDVEETTPSYMDFIINKKESVLKYWLNQGIRGWRLDVIDELPVPFLRQFYKTLKEENPDAVLIGEVWEDASNKVSYSEQREYLSGYDIDSAMNYAQRALMVDFVTGAKEARRMNDELTRLRENYPPENFYAMLNLISSHDIERILTVLSAAGGTDVEDVETTAKKRLKLLTTWQMTMPGAPCIYYGDEAGLTGGKDPDNRRTYPWGREDWDILGWTKALTRLRTAHDALQTGRFIPLYADGDVYAFARLIEGGRDVFGKPAKDGLFIVAMNRNPSALRTISLYTDGLAYGKFTNAIHTRMEPEVTLNSRLTLTLPPLEAVILQAGEAKKKRSGVLLHPTSLPAAVGKGVLGTAAYRFVDFLKTAGQSVWQILPLMPPLAGDSPYLSESAFAGNESLISLERLCDWGWLKKDILADFIATGKGLPPSEVAAEKARILWNLSHDKDLVISWQPFRDFCEANAYWLDDYALFRSIRDFFKGRPWTEWPDDIRRHDPDALTRYGKELSATVSHVKFMQYIFDRQWHELRAYAKENGITILGDLPMFVAHDSADCWAHQDQFDLDEEGRPVSVAGVPPDYFSADGQLWGNPLYDYEAMAADGYQWWTDRFRRMKDLFDELRVDHFRGFAAYWAVPQGAPTAKDGAWKEGPGLDLFRAVYQKLGRLNLVAEDLGVITDDVCALKDALDLPGMKVFQFHLKDRSDGIRAFDTEPNCIAYTGTHDNNTIRGWYEQELSESEQLHIRRMLDLSDDVSPEELVQAVIAYTYRRRAETVIVPMQDLLALPAEARMNVPGVADGNWQWQMKEGQTTFDLARRLAKLCRKSGR
;
A
#
# COMPACT_ATOMS: atom_id res chain seq x y z
N MET A 1 23.11 35.87 -10.96
CA MET A 1 22.39 34.96 -10.04
C MET A 1 23.22 33.70 -10.00
N ASP A 2 23.40 33.09 -8.83
CA ASP A 2 24.13 31.81 -8.77
C ASP A 2 23.27 30.71 -9.37
N LEU A 3 23.81 29.98 -10.35
CA LEU A 3 23.17 28.82 -10.97
C LEU A 3 22.95 27.76 -9.89
N ARG A 4 21.68 27.46 -9.58
CA ARG A 4 21.30 26.40 -8.65
C ARG A 4 20.82 25.20 -9.43
N LEU A 5 21.42 24.05 -9.16
CA LEU A 5 21.09 22.76 -9.76
C LEU A 5 20.57 21.82 -8.68
N TYR A 6 19.60 20.98 -9.03
CA TYR A 6 19.03 20.00 -8.10
C TYR A 6 18.54 18.75 -8.83
N HIS A 7 18.96 17.58 -8.35
CA HIS A 7 18.46 16.28 -8.76
C HIS A 7 18.51 15.33 -7.57
N ASN A 8 17.47 14.54 -7.39
CA ASN A 8 17.40 13.52 -6.35
C ASN A 8 16.97 12.19 -6.98
N SER A 9 17.83 11.17 -6.92
CA SER A 9 17.53 9.87 -7.55
C SER A 9 16.42 9.09 -6.85
N HIS A 10 16.08 9.45 -5.60
CA HIS A 10 14.95 8.88 -4.85
C HIS A 10 13.63 9.63 -5.08
N ASP A 11 13.66 10.73 -5.84
CA ASP A 11 12.49 11.53 -6.21
C ASP A 11 12.05 11.22 -7.65
N PHE A 12 10.80 10.76 -7.80
CA PHE A 12 10.26 10.29 -9.08
C PHE A 12 10.06 11.38 -10.12
N TYR A 13 9.99 12.64 -9.70
CA TYR A 13 10.02 13.77 -10.63
C TYR A 13 11.39 13.86 -11.32
N TYR A 14 12.47 13.71 -10.55
CA TYR A 14 13.84 13.83 -11.04
C TYR A 14 14.36 12.54 -11.70
N ARG A 15 13.89 11.37 -11.28
CA ARG A 15 14.22 10.08 -11.88
C ARG A 15 12.95 9.23 -11.98
N SER A 16 12.53 8.87 -13.19
CA SER A 16 11.23 8.20 -13.41
C SER A 16 11.04 6.82 -12.76
N ALA A 17 12.09 6.25 -12.18
CA ALA A 17 12.07 4.98 -11.48
C ALA A 17 12.99 5.10 -10.25
N PHE A 18 12.53 4.65 -9.08
CA PHE A 18 13.30 4.73 -7.83
C PHE A 18 14.67 4.06 -7.91
N GLY A 19 14.80 2.97 -8.66
CA GLY A 19 15.98 2.11 -8.64
C GLY A 19 16.31 1.43 -9.95
N ALA A 20 16.66 0.15 -9.88
CA ALA A 20 16.93 -0.71 -11.02
C ALA A 20 15.76 -0.72 -12.03
N VAL A 21 16.09 -0.85 -13.32
CA VAL A 21 15.13 -0.74 -14.42
C VAL A 21 15.17 -1.96 -15.34
N PRO A 22 14.03 -2.38 -15.92
CA PRO A 22 14.00 -3.51 -16.85
C PRO A 22 14.66 -3.13 -18.18
N SER A 23 15.32 -4.11 -18.81
CA SER A 23 15.95 -3.96 -20.12
C SER A 23 14.95 -3.56 -21.21
N GLY A 24 15.40 -2.75 -22.17
CA GLY A 24 14.58 -2.23 -23.28
C GLY A 24 13.55 -1.14 -22.88
N SER A 25 13.54 -0.71 -21.62
CA SER A 25 12.64 0.35 -21.14
C SER A 25 13.18 1.77 -21.42
N ARG A 26 12.47 2.79 -20.94
CA ARG A 26 12.89 4.21 -21.01
C ARG A 26 12.96 4.79 -19.62
N LEU A 27 14.05 5.48 -19.30
CA LEU A 27 14.23 6.22 -18.05
C LEU A 27 14.24 7.72 -18.33
N ILE A 28 13.42 8.50 -17.63
CA ILE A 28 13.44 9.96 -17.70
C ILE A 28 14.26 10.48 -16.54
N LEU A 29 15.27 11.29 -16.86
CA LEU A 29 16.09 12.02 -15.90
C LEU A 29 15.83 13.52 -16.04
N ARG A 30 15.63 14.20 -14.91
CA ARG A 30 15.51 15.66 -14.86
C ARG A 30 16.56 16.28 -13.95
N LEU A 31 16.99 17.49 -14.28
CA LEU A 31 17.85 18.32 -13.47
C LEU A 31 17.18 19.68 -13.31
N GLY A 32 16.70 19.99 -12.11
CA GLY A 32 16.13 21.29 -11.79
C GLY A 32 17.22 22.36 -11.90
N ALA A 33 16.89 23.48 -12.54
CA ALA A 33 17.83 24.59 -12.71
C ALA A 33 17.13 25.93 -12.46
N SER A 34 17.77 26.81 -11.68
CA SER A 34 17.30 28.19 -11.49
C SER A 34 18.47 29.17 -11.48
N GLY A 35 18.24 30.39 -11.97
CA GLY A 35 19.26 31.43 -12.08
C GLY A 35 20.21 31.30 -13.28
N GLN A 36 19.88 30.43 -14.24
CA GLN A 36 20.66 30.14 -15.44
C GLN A 36 20.60 31.26 -16.50
N GLY A 37 21.66 31.39 -17.29
CA GLY A 37 21.69 32.27 -18.47
C GLY A 37 20.86 31.76 -19.66
N GLU A 38 20.59 32.64 -20.63
CA GLU A 38 19.79 32.32 -21.84
C GLU A 38 20.37 31.18 -22.69
N ASN A 39 21.68 30.90 -22.57
CA ASN A 39 22.39 29.88 -23.35
C ASN A 39 22.81 28.65 -22.51
N CYS A 40 22.23 28.47 -21.32
CA CYS A 40 22.54 27.32 -20.48
C CYS A 40 22.12 26.00 -21.15
N ARG A 41 23.04 25.04 -21.21
CA ARG A 41 22.84 23.70 -21.78
C ARG A 41 23.17 22.66 -20.73
N ALA A 42 22.41 21.56 -20.72
CA ALA A 42 22.72 20.41 -19.91
C ALA A 42 22.75 19.14 -20.76
N GLU A 43 23.59 18.19 -20.36
CA GLU A 43 23.65 16.85 -20.92
C GLU A 43 23.77 15.81 -19.80
N VAL A 44 23.25 14.61 -20.06
CA VAL A 44 23.47 13.43 -19.22
C VAL A 44 24.65 12.68 -19.80
N ARG A 45 25.69 12.49 -18.99
CA ARG A 45 26.80 11.59 -19.30
C ARG A 45 26.44 10.21 -18.80
N LEU A 46 26.54 9.20 -19.66
CA LEU A 46 26.31 7.79 -19.35
C LEU A 46 27.59 6.99 -19.57
N TRP A 47 27.84 6.02 -18.70
CA TRP A 47 28.94 5.07 -18.84
C TRP A 47 28.49 3.65 -18.60
N GLN A 48 28.95 2.76 -19.48
CA GLN A 48 28.75 1.33 -19.38
C GLN A 48 30.10 0.63 -19.51
N SER A 49 30.38 -0.28 -18.59
CA SER A 49 31.58 -1.12 -18.65
C SER A 49 31.60 -1.93 -19.95
N ASN A 50 32.78 -2.01 -20.59
CA ASN A 50 33.02 -2.66 -21.89
C ASN A 50 32.35 -2.02 -23.14
N VAL A 51 31.53 -0.98 -22.99
CA VAL A 51 30.95 -0.22 -24.12
C VAL A 51 31.54 1.17 -24.21
N GLY A 52 31.70 1.86 -23.07
CA GLY A 52 32.30 3.18 -22.98
C GLY A 52 31.32 4.31 -22.63
N GLU A 53 31.71 5.53 -22.99
CA GLU A 53 31.01 6.76 -22.64
C GLU A 53 30.03 7.22 -23.73
N SER A 54 28.90 7.78 -23.31
CA SER A 54 27.94 8.44 -24.20
C SER A 54 27.34 9.68 -23.53
N HIS A 55 26.92 10.66 -24.35
CA HIS A 55 26.33 11.93 -23.89
C HIS A 55 24.96 12.11 -24.54
N LEU A 56 23.97 12.51 -23.73
CA LEU A 56 22.62 12.80 -24.17
C LEU A 56 22.27 14.25 -23.83
N SER A 57 22.07 15.08 -24.85
CA SER A 57 21.60 16.46 -24.67
C SER A 57 20.23 16.49 -23.99
N MET A 58 20.04 17.43 -23.08
CA MET A 58 18.78 17.64 -22.37
C MET A 58 18.00 18.81 -22.97
N THR A 59 16.67 18.74 -22.90
CA THR A 59 15.75 19.82 -23.26
C THR A 59 15.24 20.53 -22.00
N TYR A 60 15.22 21.86 -21.99
CA TYR A 60 14.71 22.62 -20.84
C TYR A 60 13.19 22.83 -20.95
N GLU A 61 12.45 22.28 -19.99
CA GLU A 61 10.98 22.39 -19.86
C GLU A 61 10.59 22.41 -18.37
N ASP A 62 9.49 23.05 -17.99
CA ASP A 62 8.96 23.04 -16.61
C ASP A 62 9.98 23.31 -15.49
N ARG A 63 10.89 24.26 -15.73
CA ARG A 63 11.97 24.65 -14.79
C ARG A 63 13.04 23.57 -14.55
N ALA A 64 13.14 22.58 -15.42
CA ALA A 64 14.15 21.52 -15.37
C ALA A 64 14.69 21.17 -16.77
N PHE A 65 15.95 20.75 -16.82
CA PHE A 65 16.47 20.04 -17.99
C PHE A 65 15.97 18.58 -17.93
N LYS A 66 15.55 18.02 -19.06
CA LYS A 66 15.03 16.66 -19.19
C LYS A 66 15.76 15.87 -20.27
N ALA A 67 16.07 14.60 -19.99
CA ALA A 67 16.50 13.62 -20.99
C ALA A 67 15.69 12.33 -20.85
N VAL A 68 15.45 11.67 -21.98
CA VAL A 68 14.90 10.31 -22.06
C VAL A 68 16.06 9.38 -22.40
N VAL A 69 16.49 8.59 -21.43
CA VAL A 69 17.57 7.61 -21.56
C VAL A 69 17.00 6.28 -22.09
N PRO A 70 17.43 5.82 -23.29
CA PRO A 70 17.08 4.49 -23.77
C PRO A 70 17.85 3.44 -22.97
N ILE A 71 17.14 2.51 -22.34
CA ILE A 71 17.76 1.43 -21.56
C ILE A 71 18.19 0.30 -22.50
N PRO A 72 19.40 -0.26 -22.37
CA PRO A 72 19.88 -1.38 -23.18
C PRO A 72 18.93 -2.59 -23.17
N GLU A 73 18.93 -3.35 -24.26
CA GLU A 73 18.09 -4.56 -24.44
C GLU A 73 18.49 -5.75 -23.56
N LYS A 74 19.67 -5.69 -22.92
CA LYS A 74 20.20 -6.70 -22.02
C LYS A 74 20.60 -6.07 -20.70
N GLY A 75 20.56 -6.86 -19.63
CA GLY A 75 21.01 -6.45 -18.30
C GLY A 75 22.49 -6.06 -18.28
N CYS A 76 22.79 -4.97 -17.58
CA CYS A 76 24.13 -4.38 -17.42
C CYS A 76 24.11 -3.30 -16.34
N LEU A 77 25.29 -2.75 -16.01
CA LEU A 77 25.39 -1.54 -15.18
C LEU A 77 25.60 -0.27 -16.02
N LEU A 78 24.81 0.76 -15.75
CA LEU A 78 25.02 2.11 -16.25
C LEU A 78 25.32 3.08 -15.12
N TRP A 79 26.15 4.07 -15.41
CA TRP A 79 26.54 5.13 -14.47
C TRP A 79 26.24 6.50 -15.08
N TYR A 80 25.59 7.39 -14.34
CA TYR A 80 25.24 8.72 -14.85
C TYR A 80 25.57 9.89 -13.93
N TYR A 81 25.84 11.04 -14.55
CA TYR A 81 25.84 12.37 -13.93
C TYR A 81 25.49 13.42 -14.98
N PHE A 82 25.23 14.65 -14.55
CA PHE A 82 24.89 15.77 -15.42
C PHE A 82 26.08 16.69 -15.64
N ILE A 83 26.23 17.19 -16.86
CA ILE A 83 27.17 18.24 -17.22
C ILE A 83 26.35 19.45 -17.64
N VAL A 84 26.59 20.61 -17.03
CA VAL A 84 25.86 21.84 -17.29
C VAL A 84 26.84 22.93 -17.70
N SER A 85 26.63 23.49 -18.89
CA SER A 85 27.43 24.58 -19.44
C SER A 85 26.59 25.85 -19.47
N ASP A 86 27.03 26.89 -18.76
CA ASP A 86 26.40 28.22 -18.76
C ASP A 86 27.47 29.29 -19.07
N GLY A 87 27.47 29.79 -20.30
CA GLY A 87 28.54 30.66 -20.82
C GLY A 87 29.91 29.94 -20.81
N ASP A 88 30.90 30.54 -20.17
CA ASP A 88 32.26 29.98 -20.02
C ASP A 88 32.40 29.05 -18.80
N THR A 89 31.32 28.83 -18.03
CA THR A 89 31.35 28.01 -16.82
C THR A 89 30.77 26.63 -17.10
N THR A 90 31.51 25.58 -16.73
CA THR A 90 31.00 24.20 -16.72
C THR A 90 30.87 23.73 -15.27
N ARG A 91 29.71 23.19 -14.92
CA ARG A 91 29.39 22.60 -13.63
C ARG A 91 28.95 21.15 -13.83
N TYR A 92 29.21 20.32 -12.84
CA TYR A 92 28.76 18.95 -12.83
C TYR A 92 27.77 18.74 -11.70
N TYR A 93 26.76 17.91 -11.92
CA TYR A 93 25.86 17.47 -10.85
C TYR A 93 25.84 15.94 -10.83
N GLY A 94 26.20 15.36 -9.70
CA GLY A 94 26.30 13.91 -9.54
C GLY A 94 25.82 13.44 -8.18
N ASN A 95 26.06 12.17 -7.90
CA ASN A 95 25.75 11.55 -6.63
C ASN A 95 26.49 12.27 -5.49
N ASN A 96 25.94 12.23 -4.29
CA ASN A 96 26.56 12.89 -3.14
C ASN A 96 27.94 12.28 -2.81
N TYR A 97 28.70 13.01 -1.99
CA TYR A 97 30.06 12.63 -1.60
C TYR A 97 30.15 11.26 -0.93
N GLU A 98 29.06 10.82 -0.28
CA GLU A 98 28.95 9.55 0.42
C GLU A 98 28.45 8.40 -0.48
N GLN A 99 28.10 8.71 -1.74
CA GLN A 99 27.65 7.77 -2.77
C GLN A 99 26.41 6.95 -2.36
N LEU A 100 25.47 7.61 -1.68
CA LEU A 100 24.26 6.97 -1.15
C LEU A 100 23.05 7.00 -2.10
N GLY A 101 23.19 7.64 -3.28
CA GLY A 101 22.03 7.97 -4.10
C GLY A 101 21.24 9.12 -3.48
N GLY A 102 19.99 9.29 -3.88
CA GLY A 102 19.15 10.37 -3.37
C GLY A 102 19.60 11.75 -3.88
N GLU A 103 19.52 12.76 -3.01
CA GLU A 103 19.95 14.13 -3.33
C GLU A 103 21.44 14.16 -3.68
N GLY A 104 21.75 14.79 -4.82
CA GLY A 104 23.11 14.93 -5.32
C GLY A 104 23.80 16.20 -4.87
N ALA A 105 24.96 16.45 -5.46
CA ALA A 105 25.74 17.65 -5.20
C ALA A 105 26.31 18.26 -6.49
N VAL A 106 26.64 19.56 -6.41
CA VAL A 106 27.31 20.30 -7.48
C VAL A 106 28.83 20.18 -7.32
N TYR A 107 29.53 19.97 -8.43
CA TYR A 107 30.98 19.80 -8.50
C TYR A 107 31.61 20.68 -9.60
N GLU A 108 32.89 20.98 -9.44
CA GLU A 108 33.73 21.70 -10.43
C GLU A 108 34.39 20.74 -11.44
N ALA A 109 34.34 19.43 -11.19
CA ALA A 109 34.91 18.37 -12.01
C ALA A 109 34.00 17.14 -11.99
N ALA A 110 34.37 16.09 -12.74
CA ALA A 110 33.61 14.84 -12.82
C ALA A 110 33.24 14.32 -11.40
N PRO A 111 31.94 14.17 -11.10
CA PRO A 111 31.46 13.82 -9.77
C PRO A 111 31.36 12.30 -9.60
N PRO A 112 31.12 11.81 -8.37
CA PRO A 112 30.61 10.46 -8.19
C PRO A 112 29.32 10.27 -9.00
N ALA A 113 29.23 9.16 -9.74
CA ALA A 113 28.09 8.87 -10.59
C ALA A 113 26.98 8.15 -9.83
N TYR A 114 25.75 8.32 -10.28
CA TYR A 114 24.62 7.49 -9.86
C TYR A 114 24.63 6.17 -10.62
N GLN A 115 24.20 5.10 -9.96
CA GLN A 115 24.06 3.78 -10.57
C GLN A 115 22.65 3.57 -11.14
N ILE A 116 22.59 2.89 -12.27
CA ILE A 116 21.39 2.24 -12.81
C ILE A 116 21.73 0.78 -13.06
N THR A 117 21.19 -0.11 -12.22
CA THR A 117 21.19 -1.54 -12.52
C THR A 117 20.12 -1.82 -13.55
N VAL A 118 20.52 -2.27 -14.74
CA VAL A 118 19.61 -2.75 -15.77
C VAL A 118 19.50 -4.26 -15.62
N TYR A 119 18.29 -4.77 -15.42
CA TYR A 119 18.05 -6.21 -15.31
C TYR A 119 17.28 -6.72 -16.51
N ASP A 120 17.53 -7.96 -16.92
CA ASP A 120 16.75 -8.62 -17.96
C ASP A 120 15.27 -8.65 -17.56
N LYS A 121 14.39 -8.07 -18.37
CA LYS A 121 12.96 -7.92 -18.05
C LYS A 121 12.23 -9.26 -17.81
N GLU A 122 12.75 -10.36 -18.35
CA GLU A 122 12.22 -11.72 -18.20
C GLU A 122 12.88 -12.48 -17.02
N ALA A 123 13.85 -11.87 -16.34
CA ALA A 123 14.50 -12.47 -15.19
C ALA A 123 13.52 -12.51 -14.01
N HIS A 124 13.32 -13.71 -13.46
CA HIS A 124 12.47 -13.94 -12.31
C HIS A 124 13.20 -14.81 -11.30
N THR A 125 13.11 -14.43 -10.03
CA THR A 125 13.60 -15.25 -8.92
C THR A 125 12.51 -16.24 -8.49
N PRO A 126 12.86 -17.43 -7.93
CA PRO A 126 11.86 -18.41 -7.52
C PRO A 126 10.89 -17.85 -6.48
N ASP A 127 9.58 -17.91 -6.76
CA ASP A 127 8.56 -17.32 -5.88
C ASP A 127 8.57 -17.92 -4.48
N TRP A 128 8.66 -19.25 -4.39
CA TRP A 128 8.68 -19.96 -3.12
C TRP A 128 9.81 -19.45 -2.20
N PHE A 129 10.91 -18.96 -2.77
CA PHE A 129 12.06 -18.47 -2.01
C PHE A 129 11.78 -17.10 -1.38
N LYS A 130 11.04 -16.22 -2.07
CA LYS A 130 10.58 -14.93 -1.51
C LYS A 130 9.69 -15.11 -0.27
N HIS A 131 8.96 -16.22 -0.20
CA HIS A 131 8.13 -16.60 0.94
C HIS A 131 8.88 -17.43 1.99
N ALA A 132 10.14 -17.81 1.72
CA ALA A 132 10.83 -18.79 2.54
C ALA A 132 11.31 -18.23 3.88
N ILE A 133 11.35 -19.11 4.88
CA ILE A 133 12.20 -18.98 6.06
C ILE A 133 13.24 -20.09 5.95
N VAL A 134 14.48 -19.69 5.73
CA VAL A 134 15.62 -20.58 5.52
C VAL A 134 16.26 -20.91 6.86
N TYR A 135 16.63 -22.18 7.03
CA TYR A 135 17.36 -22.66 8.19
C TYR A 135 18.68 -23.26 7.74
N GLN A 136 19.79 -22.60 8.08
CA GLN A 136 21.14 -23.05 7.74
C GLN A 136 21.63 -24.07 8.77
N ILE A 137 22.01 -25.24 8.28
CA ILE A 137 22.49 -26.36 9.10
C ILE A 137 23.92 -26.69 8.73
N PHE A 138 24.79 -26.74 9.74
CA PHE A 138 26.07 -27.42 9.66
C PHE A 138 25.87 -28.89 10.08
N PRO A 139 25.90 -29.86 9.14
CA PRO A 139 25.33 -31.20 9.38
C PRO A 139 25.93 -31.94 10.58
N ASP A 140 27.26 -31.95 10.72
CA ASP A 140 27.99 -32.64 11.80
C ASP A 140 27.60 -32.16 13.21
N ARG A 141 27.02 -30.97 13.31
CA ARG A 141 26.82 -30.25 14.58
C ARG A 141 25.34 -30.10 14.95
N PHE A 142 24.42 -30.55 14.10
CA PHE A 142 23.00 -30.32 14.33
C PHE A 142 22.35 -31.41 15.18
N TYR A 143 22.40 -32.68 14.76
CA TYR A 143 21.85 -33.78 15.56
C TYR A 143 22.45 -35.13 15.16
N ARG A 144 22.94 -35.88 16.14
CA ARG A 144 23.50 -37.24 16.00
C ARG A 144 22.40 -38.28 16.21
N SER A 145 21.90 -38.89 15.12
CA SER A 145 21.05 -40.09 15.22
C SER A 145 21.91 -41.34 15.48
N GLY A 146 21.40 -42.26 16.32
CA GLY A 146 22.13 -43.44 16.81
C GLY A 146 22.34 -44.56 15.80
N ASP A 147 21.64 -44.54 14.66
CA ASP A 147 21.75 -45.54 13.58
C ASP A 147 21.95 -44.81 12.25
N GLY A 148 23.16 -44.80 11.66
CA GLY A 148 23.33 -44.35 10.25
C GLY A 148 24.71 -43.87 9.81
N ALA A 149 25.56 -43.36 10.71
CA ALA A 149 26.89 -42.85 10.34
C ALA A 149 27.99 -43.87 10.64
N ASP A 150 28.86 -44.16 9.67
CA ASP A 150 30.13 -44.85 9.94
C ASP A 150 31.10 -43.85 10.60
N LEU A 151 31.03 -43.78 11.93
CA LEU A 151 31.93 -42.95 12.73
C LEU A 151 33.37 -43.48 12.74
N TRP A 152 33.63 -44.66 12.17
CA TRP A 152 34.89 -45.41 12.34
C TRP A 152 35.67 -45.62 11.03
N GLY A 153 35.31 -44.92 9.95
CA GLY A 153 35.91 -45.13 8.61
C GLY A 153 36.87 -44.04 8.11
N LYS A 154 37.01 -42.89 8.79
CA LYS A 154 37.85 -41.77 8.31
C LYS A 154 39.18 -41.71 9.07
N GLU A 155 40.27 -42.02 8.37
CA GLU A 155 41.62 -41.94 8.91
C GLU A 155 41.94 -40.49 9.34
N GLY A 156 42.46 -40.31 10.56
CA GLY A 156 42.75 -38.97 11.10
C GLY A 156 41.53 -38.17 11.63
N ALA A 157 40.35 -38.77 11.75
CA ALA A 157 39.20 -38.11 12.39
C ALA A 157 39.27 -38.15 13.92
N VAL A 158 39.02 -36.99 14.56
CA VAL A 158 38.88 -36.88 16.03
C VAL A 158 37.40 -36.90 16.40
N ILE A 159 36.92 -38.00 16.98
CA ILE A 159 35.49 -38.17 17.31
C ILE A 159 35.20 -37.71 18.74
N HIS A 160 34.29 -36.76 18.90
CA HIS A 160 33.80 -36.32 20.20
C HIS A 160 32.78 -37.30 20.79
N SER A 161 33.07 -37.81 21.99
CA SER A 161 32.14 -38.66 22.73
C SER A 161 31.02 -37.85 23.38
N ASN A 162 31.32 -36.65 23.87
CA ASN A 162 30.36 -35.73 24.47
C ASN A 162 29.89 -34.72 23.42
N TRP A 163 28.57 -34.66 23.22
CA TRP A 163 27.96 -33.73 22.26
C TRP A 163 28.31 -32.26 22.55
N TYR A 164 28.47 -31.88 23.81
CA TYR A 164 28.68 -30.48 24.21
C TYR A 164 30.15 -30.08 24.37
N ASP A 165 31.09 -30.87 23.86
CA ASP A 165 32.50 -30.47 23.81
C ASP A 165 32.69 -29.24 22.90
N LYS A 166 33.78 -28.48 23.12
CA LYS A 166 34.13 -27.36 22.25
C LYS A 166 34.85 -27.87 21.00
N PRO A 167 34.49 -27.35 19.82
CA PRO A 167 35.18 -27.72 18.60
C PRO A 167 36.58 -27.11 18.54
N TYR A 168 37.52 -27.80 17.91
CA TYR A 168 38.89 -27.31 17.76
C TYR A 168 39.61 -27.94 16.56
N TYR A 169 40.55 -27.19 15.96
CA TYR A 169 41.44 -27.71 14.93
C TYR A 169 42.74 -28.22 15.56
N CYS A 170 43.12 -29.47 15.23
CA CYS A 170 44.40 -30.02 15.64
C CYS A 170 45.50 -29.51 14.69
N LYS A 171 46.29 -28.52 15.10
CA LYS A 171 47.38 -27.95 14.29
C LYS A 171 48.75 -28.44 14.75
N ARG A 172 49.70 -28.60 13.81
CA ARG A 172 51.12 -28.89 14.13
C ARG A 172 51.83 -27.60 14.57
N GLU A 173 52.60 -27.67 15.66
CA GLU A 173 53.40 -26.52 16.12
C GLU A 173 54.32 -26.00 15.02
N GLY A 174 54.25 -24.70 14.75
CA GLY A 174 55.13 -24.00 13.80
C GLY A 174 54.76 -24.09 12.31
N VAL A 175 53.77 -24.90 11.91
CA VAL A 175 53.43 -25.15 10.49
C VAL A 175 52.04 -24.62 10.09
N GLY A 176 51.14 -24.32 11.04
CA GLY A 176 49.86 -23.65 10.75
C GLY A 176 48.76 -24.52 10.12
N ASP A 177 49.14 -25.58 9.39
CA ASP A 177 48.25 -26.55 8.76
C ASP A 177 47.43 -27.37 9.78
N ILE A 178 46.21 -27.73 9.38
CA ILE A 178 45.31 -28.59 10.16
C ILE A 178 45.69 -30.05 9.90
N VAL A 179 46.08 -30.76 10.96
CA VAL A 179 46.54 -32.16 10.89
C VAL A 179 45.38 -33.13 11.05
N TYR A 180 44.42 -32.80 11.92
CA TYR A 180 43.24 -33.62 12.18
C TYR A 180 42.00 -32.74 12.37
N TYR A 181 40.88 -33.20 11.82
CA TYR A 181 39.58 -32.56 11.94
C TYR A 181 38.72 -33.27 13.00
N ASP A 182 37.96 -32.48 13.74
CA ASP A 182 37.06 -32.95 14.78
C ASP A 182 35.63 -33.20 14.26
N PHE A 183 34.98 -34.24 14.76
CA PHE A 183 33.64 -34.65 14.34
C PHE A 183 32.75 -34.93 15.54
N PHE A 184 31.53 -34.42 15.46
CA PHE A 184 30.47 -34.64 16.42
C PHE A 184 29.41 -35.59 15.88
N GLY A 185 29.52 -36.12 14.66
CA GLY A 185 28.69 -37.23 14.19
C GLY A 185 27.22 -36.86 13.95
N GLY A 186 26.89 -35.58 13.82
CA GLY A 186 25.60 -35.17 13.26
C GLY A 186 25.46 -35.67 11.82
N ASN A 187 24.26 -36.11 11.45
CA ASN A 187 24.04 -36.83 10.19
C ASN A 187 22.68 -36.51 9.55
N ILE A 188 22.49 -36.89 8.28
CA ILE A 188 21.30 -36.57 7.48
C ILE A 188 20.04 -37.15 8.09
N LYS A 189 20.10 -38.40 8.56
CA LYS A 189 19.00 -39.03 9.30
C LYS A 189 18.63 -38.24 10.55
N GLY A 190 19.62 -37.73 11.26
CA GLY A 190 19.41 -36.86 12.40
C GLY A 190 18.69 -35.56 12.04
N ILE A 191 19.04 -34.93 10.91
CA ILE A 191 18.31 -33.77 10.39
C ILE A 191 16.86 -34.18 10.06
N GLN A 192 16.66 -35.34 9.42
CA GLN A 192 15.33 -35.87 9.09
C GLN A 192 14.45 -36.07 10.34
N GLU A 193 15.00 -36.61 11.43
CA GLU A 193 14.28 -36.78 12.71
C GLU A 193 13.84 -35.45 13.33
N LYS A 194 14.49 -34.34 12.96
CA LYS A 194 14.20 -32.99 13.47
C LYS A 194 13.37 -32.15 12.51
N LEU A 195 12.92 -32.69 11.37
CA LEU A 195 11.92 -32.01 10.52
C LEU A 195 10.67 -31.56 11.28
N PRO A 196 10.12 -32.32 12.27
CA PRO A 196 8.99 -31.83 13.08
C PRO A 196 9.32 -30.56 13.88
N TYR A 197 10.53 -30.46 14.44
CA TYR A 197 11.00 -29.27 15.15
C TYR A 197 11.08 -28.06 14.20
N LEU A 198 11.71 -28.24 13.04
CA LEU A 198 11.83 -27.19 12.02
C LEU A 198 10.46 -26.74 11.52
N LYS A 199 9.51 -27.67 11.36
CA LYS A 199 8.13 -27.36 10.96
C LYS A 199 7.40 -26.57 12.03
N GLU A 200 7.56 -26.93 13.31
CA GLU A 200 6.98 -26.18 14.43
C GLU A 200 7.56 -24.76 14.54
N LEU A 201 8.84 -24.59 14.18
CA LEU A 201 9.51 -23.30 14.10
C LEU A 201 9.06 -22.48 12.86
N GLY A 202 8.35 -23.07 11.90
CA GLY A 202 7.84 -22.39 10.70
C GLY A 202 8.83 -22.37 9.52
N ILE A 203 9.86 -23.21 9.54
CA ILE A 203 10.87 -23.30 8.47
C ILE A 203 10.25 -23.90 7.21
N THR A 204 10.61 -23.32 6.05
CA THR A 204 10.15 -23.77 4.73
C THR A 204 11.31 -24.08 3.78
N ALA A 205 12.55 -23.84 4.20
CA ALA A 205 13.73 -24.19 3.43
C ALA A 205 14.91 -24.53 4.35
N ILE A 206 15.71 -25.51 3.95
CA ILE A 206 16.92 -25.94 4.65
C ILE A 206 18.10 -25.72 3.72
N TYR A 207 19.07 -24.94 4.18
CA TYR A 207 20.36 -24.79 3.53
C TYR A 207 21.39 -25.62 4.30
N LEU A 208 22.00 -26.59 3.62
CA LEU A 208 23.07 -27.41 4.20
C LEU A 208 24.41 -26.84 3.76
N ASN A 209 25.31 -26.61 4.73
CA ASN A 209 26.75 -26.58 4.44
C ASN A 209 27.18 -27.88 3.72
N PRO A 210 28.37 -27.91 3.07
CA PRO A 210 28.72 -28.99 2.15
C PRO A 210 28.52 -30.39 2.75
N ILE A 211 27.96 -31.29 1.94
CA ILE A 211 27.61 -32.66 2.35
C ILE A 211 28.44 -33.73 1.64
N PHE A 212 29.23 -33.33 0.65
CA PHE A 212 30.00 -34.25 -0.19
C PHE A 212 31.17 -34.84 0.58
N GLU A 213 31.62 -36.02 0.15
CA GLU A 213 32.77 -36.71 0.75
C GLU A 213 33.96 -35.77 0.86
N SER A 214 34.60 -35.70 2.02
CA SER A 214 35.78 -34.85 2.28
C SER A 214 36.53 -35.39 3.49
N SER A 215 37.83 -35.11 3.64
CA SER A 215 38.57 -35.42 4.88
C SER A 215 38.20 -34.49 6.05
N SER A 216 37.61 -33.33 5.76
CA SER A 216 37.32 -32.29 6.75
C SER A 216 35.92 -32.38 7.39
N ASN A 217 35.72 -31.67 8.50
CA ASN A 217 34.41 -31.58 9.16
C ASN A 217 33.45 -30.61 8.46
N HIS A 218 33.99 -29.61 7.76
CA HIS A 218 33.26 -28.57 7.04
C HIS A 218 33.01 -28.94 5.58
N ARG A 219 33.80 -29.89 5.05
CA ARG A 219 33.62 -30.52 3.73
C ARG A 219 33.81 -29.60 2.52
N TYR A 220 34.49 -28.47 2.70
CA TYR A 220 34.86 -27.58 1.59
C TYR A 220 36.00 -28.15 0.73
N GLY A 221 36.90 -28.96 1.32
CA GLY A 221 37.86 -29.76 0.55
C GLY A 221 37.19 -31.00 -0.04
N THR A 222 36.39 -30.83 -1.09
CA THR A 222 35.58 -31.92 -1.68
C THR A 222 36.45 -33.02 -2.27
N ALA A 223 36.20 -34.26 -1.86
CA ALA A 223 36.89 -35.46 -2.31
C ALA A 223 36.14 -36.19 -3.45
N ASP A 224 34.81 -36.25 -3.37
CA ASP A 224 33.93 -36.78 -4.42
C ASP A 224 32.59 -36.03 -4.45
N TYR A 225 32.34 -35.27 -5.51
CA TYR A 225 31.10 -34.50 -5.69
C TYR A 225 29.84 -35.35 -5.88
N PHE A 226 29.96 -36.63 -6.23
CA PHE A 226 28.82 -37.53 -6.47
C PHE A 226 28.47 -38.37 -5.25
N ARG A 227 29.17 -38.22 -4.14
CA ARG A 227 29.00 -39.06 -2.96
C ARG A 227 28.79 -38.22 -1.72
N VAL A 228 27.71 -38.49 -0.99
CA VAL A 228 27.51 -37.99 0.37
C VAL A 228 28.63 -38.51 1.26
N ASP A 229 29.17 -37.64 2.11
CA ASP A 229 30.20 -38.02 3.07
C ASP A 229 29.71 -39.18 3.96
N PRO A 230 30.47 -40.29 4.08
CA PRO A 230 30.05 -41.46 4.84
C PRO A 230 29.75 -41.21 6.33
N MET A 231 30.25 -40.13 6.93
CA MET A 231 29.88 -39.75 8.29
C MET A 231 28.52 -39.04 8.38
N LEU A 232 27.99 -38.53 7.26
CA LEU A 232 26.66 -37.93 7.19
C LEU A 232 25.58 -38.92 6.74
N GLY A 233 25.94 -39.94 5.96
CA GLY A 233 25.01 -40.98 5.48
C GLY A 233 25.33 -41.44 4.06
N THR A 234 24.32 -41.96 3.35
CA THR A 234 24.42 -42.37 1.93
C THR A 234 23.61 -41.46 1.00
N ASN A 235 23.84 -41.59 -0.32
CA ASN A 235 23.05 -40.88 -1.33
C ASN A 235 21.56 -41.27 -1.27
N GLU A 236 21.25 -42.54 -0.98
CA GLU A 236 19.87 -43.01 -0.82
C GLU A 236 19.20 -42.38 0.39
N GLU A 237 19.93 -42.26 1.51
CA GLU A 237 19.44 -41.56 2.70
C GLU A 237 19.22 -40.07 2.42
N PHE A 238 20.10 -39.43 1.65
CA PHE A 238 19.91 -38.05 1.22
C PHE A 238 18.67 -37.88 0.32
N ALA A 239 18.47 -38.75 -0.66
CA ALA A 239 17.28 -38.73 -1.51
C ALA A 239 16.00 -38.94 -0.68
N ALA A 240 16.04 -39.85 0.31
CA ALA A 240 14.94 -40.05 1.25
C ALA A 240 14.68 -38.81 2.12
N PHE A 241 15.73 -38.14 2.58
CA PHE A 241 15.64 -36.87 3.30
C PHE A 241 15.01 -35.76 2.46
N CYS A 242 15.45 -35.57 1.21
CA CYS A 242 14.85 -34.60 0.27
C CYS A 242 13.35 -34.86 0.08
N LYS A 243 12.96 -36.14 -0.05
CA LYS A 243 11.55 -36.52 -0.14
C LYS A 243 10.78 -36.19 1.15
N ALA A 244 11.32 -36.53 2.31
CA ALA A 244 10.70 -36.24 3.61
C ALA A 244 10.57 -34.73 3.87
N ALA A 245 11.59 -33.95 3.51
CA ALA A 245 11.56 -32.49 3.59
C ALA A 245 10.46 -31.92 2.68
N LYS A 246 10.35 -32.40 1.43
CA LYS A 246 9.29 -32.00 0.51
C LYS A 246 7.89 -32.31 1.06
N GLU A 247 7.68 -33.49 1.65
CA GLU A 247 6.42 -33.88 2.31
C GLU A 247 6.12 -32.99 3.54
N ALA A 248 7.16 -32.50 4.22
CA ALA A 248 7.02 -31.54 5.31
C ALA A 248 6.76 -30.09 4.84
N GLY A 249 6.88 -29.82 3.53
CA GLY A 249 6.74 -28.48 2.94
C GLY A 249 8.04 -27.67 2.90
N MET A 250 9.20 -28.34 2.96
CA MET A 250 10.52 -27.72 2.99
C MET A 250 11.33 -27.99 1.72
N ALA A 251 11.98 -26.94 1.20
CA ALA A 251 12.95 -27.04 0.11
C ALA A 251 14.36 -27.30 0.64
N ILE A 252 15.21 -27.99 -0.14
CA ILE A 252 16.62 -28.24 0.22
C ILE A 252 17.53 -27.44 -0.71
N ILE A 253 18.49 -26.73 -0.14
CA ILE A 253 19.55 -25.97 -0.84
C ILE A 253 20.89 -26.57 -0.41
N LEU A 254 21.76 -26.88 -1.37
CA LEU A 254 23.11 -27.39 -1.11
C LEU A 254 24.17 -26.33 -1.35
N ASP A 255 25.28 -26.45 -0.61
CA ASP A 255 26.50 -25.72 -0.86
C ASP A 255 27.28 -26.33 -2.03
N GLY A 256 27.62 -25.51 -3.02
CA GLY A 256 28.39 -25.86 -4.20
C GLY A 256 29.76 -25.20 -4.14
N VAL A 257 30.78 -25.98 -3.82
CA VAL A 257 32.18 -25.56 -3.75
C VAL A 257 32.84 -25.96 -5.06
N PHE A 258 33.06 -25.01 -5.97
CA PHE A 258 33.52 -25.33 -7.33
C PHE A 258 34.79 -24.61 -7.77
N SER A 259 35.35 -23.70 -6.94
CA SER A 259 36.63 -23.02 -7.21
C SER A 259 37.86 -23.88 -6.86
N HIS A 260 37.69 -24.85 -5.96
CA HIS A 260 38.75 -25.73 -5.51
C HIS A 260 38.21 -27.12 -5.18
N THR A 261 39.13 -28.08 -5.00
CA THR A 261 38.82 -29.44 -4.49
C THR A 261 39.64 -29.71 -3.23
N GLY A 262 39.47 -30.86 -2.58
CA GLY A 262 40.39 -31.32 -1.54
C GLY A 262 41.68 -31.89 -2.12
N ALA A 263 42.81 -31.68 -1.45
CA ALA A 263 44.07 -32.35 -1.80
C ALA A 263 43.97 -33.88 -1.64
N ASP A 264 43.16 -34.33 -0.68
CA ASP A 264 42.73 -35.73 -0.54
C ASP A 264 41.41 -35.96 -1.29
N SER A 265 41.49 -36.15 -2.60
CA SER A 265 40.32 -36.32 -3.48
C SER A 265 40.58 -37.33 -4.60
N ILE A 266 39.51 -37.79 -5.26
CA ILE A 266 39.63 -38.60 -6.49
C ILE A 266 40.36 -37.82 -7.59
N TYR A 267 40.25 -36.49 -7.57
CA TYR A 267 40.74 -35.61 -8.64
C TYR A 267 42.23 -35.28 -8.47
N PHE A 268 42.64 -34.88 -7.25
CA PHE A 268 44.02 -34.47 -6.95
C PHE A 268 44.87 -35.63 -6.39
N ASN A 269 44.28 -36.43 -5.51
CA ASN A 269 44.83 -37.65 -4.90
C ASN A 269 46.26 -37.54 -4.33
N ARG A 270 46.56 -36.46 -3.57
CA ARG A 270 47.90 -36.20 -3.01
C ARG A 270 48.42 -37.36 -2.15
N PHE A 271 47.54 -37.97 -1.37
CA PHE A 271 47.89 -39.02 -0.39
C PHE A 271 47.70 -40.45 -0.91
N GLY A 272 47.08 -40.63 -2.08
CA GLY A 272 46.87 -41.96 -2.67
C GLY A 272 45.79 -42.79 -1.99
N HIS A 273 44.84 -42.17 -1.28
CA HIS A 273 43.73 -42.86 -0.62
C HIS A 273 42.62 -43.29 -1.58
N TYR A 274 42.54 -42.68 -2.77
CA TYR A 274 41.51 -42.99 -3.76
C TYR A 274 42.02 -43.92 -4.87
N PRO A 275 41.16 -44.83 -5.39
CA PRO A 275 41.52 -45.68 -6.51
C PRO A 275 41.67 -44.85 -7.79
N GLY A 276 42.71 -45.12 -8.57
CA GLY A 276 43.04 -44.36 -9.77
C GLY A 276 44.18 -43.37 -9.53
N VAL A 277 44.47 -42.55 -10.53
CA VAL A 277 45.64 -41.65 -10.53
C VAL A 277 45.16 -40.20 -10.57
N GLY A 278 45.43 -39.45 -9.50
CA GLY A 278 45.08 -38.03 -9.38
C GLY A 278 46.11 -37.10 -10.02
N ALA A 279 45.73 -35.83 -10.16
CA ALA A 279 46.54 -34.80 -10.81
C ALA A 279 47.91 -34.58 -10.15
N TYR A 280 48.03 -34.73 -8.82
CA TYR A 280 49.31 -34.61 -8.11
C TYR A 280 50.26 -35.79 -8.38
N GLN A 281 49.71 -36.96 -8.71
CA GLN A 281 50.48 -38.21 -8.84
C GLN A 281 51.05 -38.40 -10.24
N SER A 282 50.35 -37.95 -11.29
CA SER A 282 50.79 -38.10 -12.69
C SER A 282 50.19 -37.04 -13.60
N LYS A 283 50.98 -36.57 -14.57
CA LYS A 283 50.53 -35.65 -15.63
C LYS A 283 49.60 -36.31 -16.64
N GLU A 284 49.56 -37.64 -16.65
CA GLU A 284 48.66 -38.46 -17.45
C GLU A 284 47.28 -38.66 -16.78
N SER A 285 47.08 -38.12 -15.58
CA SER A 285 45.76 -38.12 -14.92
C SER A 285 44.72 -37.40 -15.79
N PRO A 286 43.48 -37.93 -15.91
CA PRO A 286 42.41 -37.26 -16.64
C PRO A 286 41.99 -35.92 -16.00
N TYR A 287 42.44 -35.67 -14.77
CA TYR A 287 42.16 -34.45 -14.01
C TYR A 287 43.33 -33.48 -14.02
N TYR A 288 44.47 -33.81 -14.64
CA TYR A 288 45.68 -32.97 -14.57
C TYR A 288 45.44 -31.55 -15.09
N GLU A 289 44.67 -31.41 -16.18
CA GLU A 289 44.32 -30.11 -16.77
C GLU A 289 43.36 -29.28 -15.90
N TRP A 290 42.78 -29.86 -14.85
CA TRP A 290 41.95 -29.11 -13.92
C TRP A 290 42.79 -28.26 -12.97
N PHE A 291 44.07 -28.53 -12.78
CA PHE A 291 44.89 -27.85 -11.76
C PHE A 291 46.05 -27.09 -12.39
N ARG A 292 46.49 -26.03 -11.71
CA ARG A 292 47.63 -25.21 -12.14
C ARG A 292 48.86 -25.49 -11.28
N PHE A 293 49.86 -26.15 -11.88
CA PHE A 293 51.15 -26.40 -11.25
C PHE A 293 52.19 -25.38 -11.71
N THR A 294 52.79 -24.65 -10.77
CA THR A 294 53.95 -23.80 -11.05
C THR A 294 55.23 -24.64 -11.12
N ASN A 295 55.39 -25.61 -10.21
CA ASN A 295 56.49 -26.58 -10.22
C ASN A 295 55.98 -27.96 -9.77
N TYR A 296 55.80 -28.85 -10.73
CA TYR A 296 55.14 -30.14 -10.51
C TYR A 296 55.98 -31.14 -9.68
N PRO A 297 55.39 -31.88 -8.72
CA PRO A 297 53.99 -31.81 -8.29
C PRO A 297 53.76 -30.85 -7.10
N ASP A 298 54.82 -30.34 -6.47
CA ASP A 298 54.77 -29.79 -5.12
C ASP A 298 54.34 -28.32 -5.02
N GLU A 299 54.45 -27.52 -6.09
CA GLU A 299 54.01 -26.12 -6.12
C GLU A 299 52.87 -25.93 -7.11
N TYR A 300 51.70 -25.57 -6.59
CA TYR A 300 50.44 -25.38 -7.32
C TYR A 300 49.62 -24.24 -6.70
N GLU A 301 48.69 -23.71 -7.48
CA GLU A 301 47.72 -22.72 -7.00
C GLU A 301 46.74 -23.38 -6.02
N SER A 302 46.46 -22.69 -4.93
CA SER A 302 45.59 -23.17 -3.86
C SER A 302 44.93 -22.00 -3.16
N TRP A 303 43.72 -22.27 -2.66
CA TRP A 303 42.86 -21.26 -2.09
C TRP A 303 43.57 -20.56 -0.93
N TRP A 304 43.87 -19.27 -1.11
CA TRP A 304 44.60 -18.44 -0.13
C TRP A 304 45.95 -19.03 0.33
N GLY A 305 46.57 -19.86 -0.50
CA GLY A 305 47.83 -20.57 -0.19
C GLY A 305 47.68 -21.77 0.75
N VAL A 306 46.45 -22.22 1.02
CA VAL A 306 46.18 -23.41 1.83
C VAL A 306 46.35 -24.65 0.96
N SER A 307 47.49 -25.34 1.09
CA SER A 307 47.85 -26.46 0.21
C SER A 307 46.88 -27.66 0.23
N ASP A 308 45.96 -27.72 1.20
CA ASP A 308 44.90 -28.74 1.26
C ASP A 308 43.71 -28.46 0.32
N LEU A 309 43.65 -27.25 -0.27
CA LEU A 309 42.57 -26.79 -1.15
C LEU A 309 43.14 -26.37 -2.52
N PRO A 310 43.58 -27.32 -3.37
CA PRO A 310 44.08 -27.01 -4.71
C PRO A 310 42.99 -26.38 -5.59
N ASP A 311 43.33 -25.25 -6.21
CA ASP A 311 42.43 -24.49 -7.08
C ASP A 311 42.26 -25.18 -8.42
N VAL A 312 41.05 -25.10 -8.97
CA VAL A 312 40.75 -25.63 -10.29
C VAL A 312 40.71 -24.53 -11.35
N GLU A 313 41.06 -24.87 -12.59
CA GLU A 313 40.78 -24.04 -13.76
C GLU A 313 39.34 -24.31 -14.22
N GLU A 314 38.39 -23.51 -13.72
CA GLU A 314 36.96 -23.80 -13.82
C GLU A 314 36.44 -23.73 -15.27
N THR A 315 37.12 -22.98 -16.12
CA THR A 315 36.74 -22.81 -17.53
C THR A 315 37.29 -23.91 -18.44
N THR A 316 38.08 -24.85 -17.91
CA THR A 316 38.54 -26.03 -18.66
C THR A 316 37.32 -26.82 -19.17
N PRO A 317 37.23 -27.14 -20.48
CA PRO A 317 36.06 -27.79 -21.05
C PRO A 317 35.65 -29.10 -20.34
N SER A 318 36.61 -29.92 -19.91
CA SER A 318 36.32 -31.16 -19.19
C SER A 318 35.75 -30.94 -17.79
N TYR A 319 36.15 -29.87 -17.11
CA TYR A 319 35.59 -29.47 -15.82
C TYR A 319 34.20 -28.84 -15.96
N MET A 320 34.01 -27.95 -16.94
CA MET A 320 32.69 -27.40 -17.32
C MET A 320 31.70 -28.52 -17.64
N ASP A 321 32.16 -29.54 -18.37
CA ASP A 321 31.36 -30.73 -18.66
C ASP A 321 31.01 -31.54 -17.42
N PHE A 322 31.96 -31.69 -16.50
CA PHE A 322 31.81 -32.43 -15.26
C PHE A 322 30.83 -31.75 -14.27
N ILE A 323 30.94 -30.43 -14.08
CA ILE A 323 30.07 -29.68 -13.17
C ILE A 323 28.73 -29.32 -13.81
N ILE A 324 28.71 -28.92 -15.08
CA ILE A 324 27.56 -28.24 -15.71
C ILE A 324 26.99 -29.00 -16.92
N ASN A 325 27.77 -29.14 -18.00
CA ASN A 325 27.19 -29.37 -19.33
C ASN A 325 26.67 -30.80 -19.55
N LYS A 326 27.42 -31.82 -19.09
CA LYS A 326 27.04 -33.22 -19.35
C LYS A 326 25.73 -33.57 -18.67
N LYS A 327 25.04 -34.58 -19.20
CA LYS A 327 23.79 -35.07 -18.63
C LYS A 327 23.95 -35.57 -17.19
N GLU A 328 25.08 -36.21 -16.91
CA GLU A 328 25.45 -36.75 -15.60
C GLU A 328 26.34 -35.77 -14.81
N SER A 329 26.20 -34.46 -15.05
CA SER A 329 26.99 -33.45 -14.35
C SER A 329 26.58 -33.30 -12.89
N VAL A 330 27.47 -32.75 -12.05
CA VAL A 330 27.22 -32.54 -10.61
C VAL A 330 25.94 -31.73 -10.39
N LEU A 331 25.76 -30.62 -11.14
CA LEU A 331 24.56 -29.78 -11.08
C LEU A 331 23.28 -30.62 -11.29
N LYS A 332 23.23 -31.41 -12.37
CA LYS A 332 22.03 -32.15 -12.77
C LYS A 332 21.76 -33.35 -11.88
N TYR A 333 22.82 -34.02 -11.44
CA TYR A 333 22.71 -35.18 -10.56
C TYR A 333 21.98 -34.83 -9.26
N TRP A 334 22.38 -33.76 -8.58
CA TRP A 334 21.77 -33.39 -7.30
C TRP A 334 20.37 -32.77 -7.46
N LEU A 335 20.11 -32.04 -8.56
CA LEU A 335 18.73 -31.65 -8.91
C LEU A 335 17.82 -32.88 -9.04
N ASN A 336 18.30 -33.96 -9.66
CA ASN A 336 17.57 -35.21 -9.77
C ASN A 336 17.38 -35.92 -8.42
N GLN A 337 18.26 -35.69 -7.44
CA GLN A 337 18.07 -36.16 -6.06
C GLN A 337 17.03 -35.34 -5.26
N GLY A 338 16.54 -34.23 -5.83
CA GLY A 338 15.41 -33.48 -5.29
C GLY A 338 15.75 -32.15 -4.59
N ILE A 339 16.99 -31.66 -4.74
CA ILE A 339 17.33 -30.31 -4.26
C ILE A 339 16.60 -29.24 -5.09
N ARG A 340 16.46 -28.05 -4.50
CA ARG A 340 15.73 -26.92 -5.06
C ARG A 340 16.60 -25.67 -5.20
N GLY A 341 17.91 -25.80 -5.04
CA GLY A 341 18.83 -24.70 -5.23
C GLY A 341 20.24 -25.01 -4.79
N TRP A 342 21.12 -24.07 -5.12
CA TRP A 342 22.54 -24.07 -4.80
C TRP A 342 22.92 -22.77 -4.13
N ARG A 343 23.77 -22.83 -3.11
CA ARG A 343 24.60 -21.73 -2.63
C ARG A 343 25.99 -21.92 -3.21
N LEU A 344 26.52 -20.97 -3.96
CA LEU A 344 27.87 -21.02 -4.51
C LEU A 344 28.85 -20.40 -3.52
N ASP A 345 29.80 -21.23 -3.09
CA ASP A 345 30.93 -20.82 -2.26
C ASP A 345 31.92 -19.96 -3.06
N VAL A 346 32.45 -18.91 -2.43
CA VAL A 346 33.49 -18.03 -3.01
C VAL A 346 33.20 -17.65 -4.47
N ILE A 347 31.95 -17.24 -4.73
CA ILE A 347 31.49 -16.88 -6.08
C ILE A 347 32.32 -15.77 -6.74
N ASP A 348 33.00 -14.97 -5.93
CA ASP A 348 33.87 -13.88 -6.36
C ASP A 348 35.16 -14.34 -7.05
N GLU A 349 35.57 -15.59 -6.85
CA GLU A 349 36.71 -16.21 -7.51
C GLU A 349 36.29 -16.98 -8.78
N LEU A 350 35.01 -17.34 -8.92
CA LEU A 350 34.52 -18.06 -10.09
C LEU A 350 34.55 -17.19 -11.37
N PRO A 351 35.10 -17.68 -12.49
CA PRO A 351 35.09 -16.93 -13.75
C PRO A 351 33.67 -16.65 -14.27
N VAL A 352 33.43 -15.45 -14.83
CA VAL A 352 32.11 -15.06 -15.39
C VAL A 352 31.54 -16.09 -16.38
N PRO A 353 32.34 -16.69 -17.30
CA PRO A 353 31.81 -17.72 -18.22
C PRO A 353 31.29 -18.97 -17.50
N PHE A 354 31.94 -19.39 -16.40
CA PHE A 354 31.49 -20.53 -15.59
C PHE A 354 30.16 -20.18 -14.91
N LEU A 355 30.09 -19.03 -14.23
CA LEU A 355 28.91 -18.60 -13.48
C LEU A 355 27.67 -18.48 -14.38
N ARG A 356 27.79 -17.80 -15.53
CA ARG A 356 26.69 -17.61 -16.47
C ARG A 356 26.21 -18.93 -17.07
N GLN A 357 27.14 -19.85 -17.38
CA GLN A 357 26.78 -21.17 -17.89
C GLN A 357 26.11 -22.02 -16.81
N PHE A 358 26.55 -21.91 -15.55
CA PHE A 358 25.93 -22.58 -14.40
C PHE A 358 24.50 -22.08 -14.19
N TYR A 359 24.32 -20.77 -14.07
CA TYR A 359 22.99 -20.16 -13.89
C TYR A 359 22.04 -20.51 -15.03
N LYS A 360 22.49 -20.34 -16.28
CA LYS A 360 21.69 -20.71 -17.45
C LYS A 360 21.26 -22.17 -17.41
N THR A 361 22.19 -23.09 -17.18
CA THR A 361 21.89 -24.53 -17.14
C THR A 361 20.95 -24.87 -15.98
N LEU A 362 21.17 -24.28 -14.80
CA LEU A 362 20.28 -24.44 -13.65
C LEU A 362 18.84 -24.03 -13.99
N LYS A 363 18.65 -22.88 -14.62
CA LYS A 363 17.33 -22.36 -15.01
C LYS A 363 16.68 -23.16 -16.14
N GLU A 364 17.46 -23.70 -17.07
CA GLU A 364 16.97 -24.60 -18.12
C GLU A 364 16.47 -25.95 -17.55
N GLU A 365 17.19 -26.50 -16.57
CA GLU A 365 16.82 -27.78 -15.92
C GLU A 365 15.68 -27.60 -14.91
N ASN A 366 15.68 -26.50 -14.15
CA ASN A 366 14.63 -26.17 -13.19
C ASN A 366 14.52 -24.64 -12.95
N PRO A 367 13.56 -23.95 -13.60
CA PRO A 367 13.35 -22.51 -13.42
C PRO A 367 13.11 -22.09 -11.96
N ASP A 368 12.52 -22.97 -11.15
CA ASP A 368 12.22 -22.74 -9.73
C ASP A 368 13.41 -23.05 -8.80
N ALA A 369 14.57 -23.47 -9.33
CA ALA A 369 15.76 -23.66 -8.52
C ALA A 369 16.43 -22.31 -8.22
N VAL A 370 16.75 -22.06 -6.94
CA VAL A 370 17.42 -20.82 -6.51
C VAL A 370 18.93 -20.95 -6.60
N LEU A 371 19.62 -19.94 -7.13
CA LEU A 371 21.07 -19.79 -7.04
C LEU A 371 21.43 -18.63 -6.12
N ILE A 372 22.17 -18.93 -5.06
CA ILE A 372 22.58 -17.98 -4.02
C ILE A 372 24.09 -17.79 -4.10
N GLY A 373 24.58 -16.58 -4.33
CA GLY A 373 26.01 -16.28 -4.26
C GLY A 373 26.47 -15.92 -2.84
N GLU A 374 27.65 -16.35 -2.45
CA GLU A 374 28.34 -15.80 -1.28
C GLU A 374 28.95 -14.43 -1.61
N VAL A 375 28.21 -13.34 -1.39
CA VAL A 375 28.68 -11.97 -1.65
C VAL A 375 28.62 -11.16 -0.36
N TRP A 376 29.74 -10.57 0.06
CA TRP A 376 29.84 -9.90 1.36
C TRP A 376 29.40 -8.42 1.31
N GLU A 377 29.56 -7.78 0.16
CA GLU A 377 29.24 -6.37 -0.09
C GLU A 377 27.98 -6.21 -0.95
N ASP A 378 27.80 -5.02 -1.54
CA ASP A 378 26.73 -4.73 -2.49
C ASP A 378 26.84 -5.65 -3.72
N ALA A 379 25.91 -6.59 -3.85
CA ALA A 379 25.92 -7.59 -4.91
C ALA A 379 25.62 -7.01 -6.30
N SER A 380 25.09 -5.80 -6.39
CA SER A 380 24.74 -5.21 -7.68
C SER A 380 25.96 -4.76 -8.50
N ASN A 381 27.07 -4.39 -7.84
CA ASN A 381 28.18 -3.68 -8.49
C ASN A 381 29.58 -4.04 -7.97
N LYS A 382 29.71 -5.11 -7.18
CA LYS A 382 30.97 -5.49 -6.54
C LYS A 382 32.13 -5.55 -7.53
N VAL A 383 33.27 -5.00 -7.14
CA VAL A 383 34.53 -5.18 -7.87
C VAL A 383 35.32 -6.30 -7.21
N SER A 384 35.58 -7.37 -7.95
CA SER A 384 36.37 -8.53 -7.52
C SER A 384 37.51 -8.77 -8.51
N TYR A 385 38.75 -8.94 -8.03
CA TYR A 385 39.94 -9.15 -8.88
C TYR A 385 40.08 -8.20 -10.09
N SER A 386 39.74 -6.91 -9.91
CA SER A 386 39.73 -5.86 -10.96
C SER A 386 38.62 -6.00 -12.02
N GLU A 387 37.69 -6.94 -11.85
CA GLU A 387 36.50 -7.10 -12.69
C GLU A 387 35.26 -6.56 -11.96
N GLN A 388 34.45 -5.77 -12.65
CA GLN A 388 33.15 -5.33 -12.14
C GLN A 388 32.12 -6.44 -12.36
N ARG A 389 31.54 -6.94 -11.26
CA ARG A 389 30.54 -8.01 -11.26
C ARG A 389 29.15 -7.41 -11.38
N GLU A 390 28.31 -8.06 -12.18
CA GLU A 390 26.96 -7.61 -12.53
C GLU A 390 25.91 -8.61 -12.04
N TYR A 391 26.11 -9.16 -10.83
CA TYR A 391 25.41 -10.36 -10.36
C TYR A 391 23.87 -10.28 -10.43
N LEU A 392 23.31 -9.08 -10.26
CA LEU A 392 21.87 -8.85 -10.24
C LEU A 392 21.30 -8.40 -11.59
N SER A 393 22.04 -8.50 -12.70
CA SER A 393 21.56 -8.12 -14.03
C SER A 393 20.62 -9.14 -14.70
N GLY A 394 20.36 -10.27 -14.03
CA GLY A 394 19.34 -11.26 -14.44
C GLY A 394 19.86 -12.60 -14.95
N TYR A 395 21.19 -12.78 -15.05
CA TYR A 395 21.81 -13.95 -15.67
C TYR A 395 22.98 -14.58 -14.89
N ASP A 396 23.28 -14.09 -13.69
CA ASP A 396 24.39 -14.59 -12.85
C ASP A 396 23.88 -15.30 -11.59
N ILE A 397 23.02 -14.68 -10.77
CA ILE A 397 22.41 -15.28 -9.56
C ILE A 397 20.98 -14.79 -9.31
N ASP A 398 20.22 -15.53 -8.48
CA ASP A 398 18.91 -15.07 -7.99
C ASP A 398 19.02 -14.24 -6.72
N SER A 399 19.95 -14.62 -5.84
CA SER A 399 20.06 -14.12 -4.47
C SER A 399 21.52 -14.10 -4.03
N ALA A 400 21.81 -13.35 -2.97
CA ALA A 400 23.10 -13.38 -2.30
C ALA A 400 22.92 -13.58 -0.79
N MET A 401 23.96 -14.12 -0.14
CA MET A 401 24.09 -14.06 1.32
C MET A 401 24.18 -12.58 1.72
N ASN A 402 23.12 -12.01 2.29
CA ASN A 402 22.96 -10.57 2.42
C ASN A 402 23.75 -9.97 3.61
N TYR A 403 25.07 -10.13 3.58
CA TYR A 403 26.00 -9.57 4.58
C TYR A 403 25.99 -8.05 4.58
N ALA A 404 25.75 -7.41 3.44
CA ALA A 404 25.59 -5.97 3.32
C ALA A 404 24.46 -5.46 4.24
N GLN A 405 23.26 -6.05 4.15
CA GLN A 405 22.16 -5.68 5.04
C GLN A 405 22.41 -6.11 6.50
N ARG A 406 23.04 -7.28 6.71
CA ARG A 406 23.41 -7.73 8.06
C ARG A 406 24.23 -6.67 8.79
N ALA A 407 25.25 -6.12 8.14
CA ALA A 407 26.11 -5.08 8.73
C ALA A 407 25.28 -3.88 9.19
N LEU A 408 24.35 -3.39 8.36
CA LEU A 408 23.45 -2.29 8.71
C LEU A 408 22.61 -2.57 9.95
N MET A 409 22.03 -3.78 10.03
CA MET A 409 21.18 -4.19 11.14
C MET A 409 21.98 -4.29 12.45
N VAL A 410 23.15 -4.93 12.41
CA VAL A 410 24.02 -5.11 13.57
C VAL A 410 24.57 -3.76 14.05
N ASP A 411 25.07 -2.92 13.13
CA ASP A 411 25.60 -1.60 13.46
C ASP A 411 24.54 -0.71 14.12
N PHE A 412 23.30 -0.75 13.63
CA PHE A 412 22.19 -0.05 14.25
C PHE A 412 21.93 -0.59 15.66
N VAL A 413 21.63 -1.89 15.82
CA VAL A 413 21.23 -2.44 17.13
C VAL A 413 22.33 -2.33 18.20
N THR A 414 23.60 -2.37 17.80
CA THR A 414 24.74 -2.17 18.70
C THR A 414 25.04 -0.69 18.99
N GLY A 415 24.50 0.21 18.17
CA GLY A 415 24.66 1.65 18.27
C GLY A 415 25.93 2.21 17.62
N ALA A 416 26.61 1.42 16.80
CA ALA A 416 27.69 1.88 15.93
C ALA A 416 27.20 2.83 14.82
N LYS A 417 25.92 2.76 14.46
CA LYS A 417 25.29 3.60 13.44
C LYS A 417 23.92 4.11 13.90
N GLU A 418 23.66 5.39 13.66
CA GLU A 418 22.36 5.98 13.93
C GLU A 418 21.31 5.60 12.87
N ALA A 419 20.03 5.77 13.22
CA ALA A 419 18.91 5.35 12.38
C ALA A 419 18.92 6.00 10.99
N ARG A 420 19.22 7.31 10.89
CA ARG A 420 19.19 8.05 9.63
C ARG A 420 20.25 7.52 8.65
N ARG A 421 21.50 7.48 9.09
CA ARG A 421 22.62 6.95 8.29
C ARG A 421 22.39 5.51 7.86
N MET A 422 21.88 4.66 8.76
CA MET A 422 21.52 3.28 8.42
C MET A 422 20.44 3.25 7.34
N ASN A 423 19.39 4.06 7.48
CA ASN A 423 18.29 4.11 6.52
C ASN A 423 18.77 4.54 5.13
N ASP A 424 19.67 5.51 5.04
CA ASP A 424 20.20 5.98 3.75
C ASP A 424 21.01 4.87 3.05
N GLU A 425 21.83 4.12 3.79
CA GLU A 425 22.57 2.96 3.26
C GLU A 425 21.64 1.80 2.86
N LEU A 426 20.57 1.54 3.62
CA LEU A 426 19.55 0.55 3.25
C LEU A 426 18.77 0.98 2.02
N THR A 427 18.46 2.27 1.91
CA THR A 427 17.76 2.87 0.77
C THR A 427 18.61 2.77 -0.49
N ARG A 428 19.94 2.96 -0.39
CA ARG A 428 20.89 2.70 -1.48
C ARG A 428 20.83 1.26 -1.97
N LEU A 429 20.85 0.27 -1.07
CA LEU A 429 20.72 -1.14 -1.48
C LEU A 429 19.39 -1.38 -2.22
N ARG A 430 18.30 -0.78 -1.73
CA ARG A 430 16.97 -0.86 -2.37
C ARG A 430 16.92 -0.18 -3.74
N GLU A 431 17.65 0.93 -3.93
CA GLU A 431 17.80 1.60 -5.22
C GLU A 431 18.60 0.74 -6.21
N ASN A 432 19.67 0.11 -5.74
CA ASN A 432 20.58 -0.66 -6.57
C ASN A 432 20.03 -2.04 -6.99
N TYR A 433 19.20 -2.66 -6.17
CA TYR A 433 18.77 -4.05 -6.35
C TYR A 433 17.47 -4.10 -7.16
N PRO A 434 17.37 -4.96 -8.20
CA PRO A 434 16.08 -5.24 -8.83
C PRO A 434 15.06 -5.76 -7.81
N PRO A 435 13.76 -5.41 -7.95
CA PRO A 435 12.74 -5.84 -7.00
C PRO A 435 12.69 -7.35 -6.79
N GLU A 436 12.86 -8.14 -7.86
CA GLU A 436 12.93 -9.60 -7.80
C GLU A 436 14.05 -10.08 -6.86
N ASN A 437 15.28 -9.58 -7.06
CA ASN A 437 16.43 -9.94 -6.24
C ASN A 437 16.32 -9.42 -4.80
N PHE A 438 15.85 -8.18 -4.59
CA PHE A 438 15.72 -7.58 -3.25
C PHE A 438 14.80 -8.42 -2.33
N TYR A 439 13.69 -8.93 -2.85
CA TYR A 439 12.79 -9.81 -2.09
C TYR A 439 13.24 -11.26 -2.02
N ALA A 440 14.26 -11.65 -2.80
CA ALA A 440 14.87 -12.96 -2.78
C ALA A 440 16.18 -13.01 -1.99
N MET A 441 16.72 -11.91 -1.46
CA MET A 441 17.99 -11.91 -0.71
C MET A 441 17.96 -12.85 0.50
N LEU A 442 19.04 -13.61 0.74
CA LEU A 442 19.16 -14.49 1.91
C LEU A 442 19.60 -13.67 3.14
N ASN A 443 18.64 -13.27 3.96
CA ASN A 443 18.83 -12.34 5.08
C ASN A 443 19.32 -13.08 6.33
N LEU A 444 20.64 -13.19 6.49
CA LEU A 444 21.30 -13.81 7.64
C LEU A 444 21.73 -12.80 8.72
N ILE A 445 21.84 -13.27 9.96
CA ILE A 445 22.47 -12.54 11.09
C ILE A 445 23.70 -13.25 11.66
N SER A 446 23.81 -14.56 11.45
CA SER A 446 25.02 -15.36 11.65
C SER A 446 25.19 -16.34 10.49
N SER A 447 26.39 -16.89 10.33
CA SER A 447 26.68 -18.03 9.45
C SER A 447 27.86 -18.82 10.04
N HIS A 448 28.33 -19.81 9.30
CA HIS A 448 29.48 -20.64 9.65
C HIS A 448 30.85 -19.94 9.49
N ASP A 449 30.90 -18.72 8.93
CA ASP A 449 32.16 -17.98 8.66
C ASP A 449 32.37 -16.78 9.60
N ILE A 450 31.35 -16.41 10.35
CA ILE A 450 31.35 -15.26 11.26
C ILE A 450 31.00 -15.70 12.69
N GLU A 451 31.34 -14.86 13.67
CA GLU A 451 30.98 -15.12 15.07
C GLU A 451 29.45 -15.20 15.25
N ARG A 452 29.03 -16.01 16.24
CA ARG A 452 27.60 -16.13 16.59
C ARG A 452 27.04 -14.78 17.02
N ILE A 453 25.87 -14.43 16.51
CA ILE A 453 25.27 -13.09 16.74
C ILE A 453 25.14 -12.75 18.22
N LEU A 454 24.74 -13.69 19.08
CA LEU A 454 24.59 -13.41 20.51
C LEU A 454 25.94 -13.07 21.17
N THR A 455 27.05 -13.62 20.66
CA THR A 455 28.41 -13.28 21.13
C THR A 455 28.79 -11.86 20.69
N VAL A 456 28.51 -11.50 19.45
CA VAL A 456 28.73 -10.13 18.92
C VAL A 456 27.92 -9.10 19.73
N LEU A 457 26.65 -9.39 20.01
CA LEU A 457 25.77 -8.48 20.75
C LEU A 457 26.15 -8.32 22.23
N SER A 458 26.72 -9.37 22.83
CA SER A 458 27.21 -9.35 24.20
C SER A 458 28.50 -8.53 24.33
N ALA A 459 29.33 -8.50 23.30
CA ALA A 459 30.57 -7.71 23.29
C ALA A 459 30.32 -6.21 23.07
N ALA A 460 29.15 -5.83 22.54
CA ALA A 460 28.81 -4.44 22.24
C ALA A 460 28.40 -3.64 23.50
N GLY A 461 28.96 -2.44 23.70
CA GLY A 461 28.51 -1.48 24.74
C GLY A 461 29.46 -1.23 25.92
N GLY A 462 30.66 -1.81 25.94
CA GLY A 462 31.67 -1.52 26.97
C GLY A 462 31.33 -2.06 28.38
N THR A 463 32.07 -1.61 29.40
CA THR A 463 31.92 -2.06 30.81
C THR A 463 30.72 -1.45 31.54
N ASP A 464 29.97 -0.55 30.90
CA ASP A 464 28.93 0.27 31.53
C ASP A 464 27.51 -0.33 31.40
N VAL A 465 27.40 -1.57 30.90
CA VAL A 465 26.13 -2.31 30.84
C VAL A 465 26.00 -3.17 32.11
N GLU A 466 25.07 -2.83 33.01
CA GLU A 466 24.87 -3.54 34.29
C GLU A 466 24.53 -5.03 34.10
N ASP A 467 23.81 -5.38 33.03
CA ASP A 467 23.47 -6.77 32.65
C ASP A 467 23.70 -7.00 31.15
N VAL A 468 24.88 -7.57 30.85
CA VAL A 468 25.33 -7.88 29.49
C VAL A 468 24.45 -8.95 28.84
N GLU A 469 24.06 -9.98 29.59
CA GLU A 469 23.28 -11.11 29.05
C GLU A 469 21.87 -10.65 28.67
N THR A 470 21.16 -9.96 29.56
CA THR A 470 19.81 -9.47 29.28
C THR A 470 19.82 -8.46 28.13
N THR A 471 20.79 -7.53 28.12
CA THR A 471 20.95 -6.57 27.02
C THR A 471 21.17 -7.27 25.68
N ALA A 472 22.04 -8.28 25.63
CA ALA A 472 22.31 -9.03 24.42
C ALA A 472 21.07 -9.78 23.91
N LYS A 473 20.29 -10.39 24.81
CA LYS A 473 19.02 -11.05 24.45
C LYS A 473 17.99 -10.07 23.91
N LYS A 474 17.84 -8.88 24.50
CA LYS A 474 16.94 -7.84 23.98
C LYS A 474 17.37 -7.34 22.61
N ARG A 475 18.67 -7.11 22.41
CA ARG A 475 19.23 -6.76 21.10
C ARG A 475 18.99 -7.85 20.06
N LEU A 476 19.12 -9.13 20.45
CA LEU A 476 18.81 -10.25 19.56
C LEU A 476 17.33 -10.21 19.15
N LYS A 477 16.42 -9.96 20.10
CA LYS A 477 14.98 -9.81 19.81
C LYS A 477 14.69 -8.66 18.85
N LEU A 478 15.41 -7.53 18.93
CA LEU A 478 15.33 -6.44 17.94
C LEU A 478 15.78 -6.92 16.56
N LEU A 479 16.95 -7.56 16.46
CA LEU A 479 17.48 -8.04 15.19
C LEU A 479 16.57 -9.08 14.53
N THR A 480 16.08 -10.06 15.28
CA THR A 480 15.19 -11.08 14.72
C THR A 480 13.83 -10.50 14.33
N THR A 481 13.33 -9.49 15.05
CA THR A 481 12.12 -8.75 14.66
C THR A 481 12.30 -8.11 13.29
N TRP A 482 13.40 -7.40 13.10
CA TRP A 482 13.72 -6.80 11.81
C TRP A 482 13.94 -7.86 10.72
N GLN A 483 14.72 -8.90 11.01
CA GLN A 483 15.00 -10.00 10.09
C GLN A 483 13.71 -10.64 9.54
N MET A 484 12.72 -10.88 10.42
CA MET A 484 11.46 -11.54 10.07
C MET A 484 10.43 -10.60 9.44
N THR A 485 10.63 -9.29 9.50
CA THR A 485 9.67 -8.30 8.99
C THR A 485 10.20 -7.48 7.80
N MET A 486 11.42 -7.72 7.34
CA MET A 486 12.00 -7.13 6.12
C MET A 486 11.71 -8.00 4.88
N PRO A 487 11.65 -7.42 3.65
CA PRO A 487 11.79 -8.16 2.40
C PRO A 487 13.06 -9.02 2.33
N GLY A 488 13.01 -10.12 1.58
CA GLY A 488 14.07 -11.14 1.55
C GLY A 488 13.72 -12.39 2.35
N ALA A 489 14.41 -13.50 2.11
CA ALA A 489 14.25 -14.77 2.80
C ALA A 489 15.06 -14.78 4.11
N PRO A 490 14.43 -14.74 5.30
CA PRO A 490 15.16 -14.79 6.57
C PRO A 490 15.93 -16.09 6.71
N CYS A 491 17.20 -16.02 7.10
CA CYS A 491 18.06 -17.19 7.31
C CYS A 491 18.44 -17.31 8.79
N ILE A 492 17.97 -18.38 9.44
CA ILE A 492 18.34 -18.73 10.82
C ILE A 492 19.52 -19.70 10.76
N TYR A 493 20.65 -19.34 11.37
CA TYR A 493 21.77 -20.25 11.55
C TYR A 493 21.51 -21.12 12.79
N TYR A 494 21.58 -22.46 12.63
CA TYR A 494 21.13 -23.39 13.66
C TYR A 494 21.68 -23.07 15.05
N GLY A 495 20.80 -22.93 16.05
CA GLY A 495 21.17 -22.63 17.42
C GLY A 495 21.10 -21.14 17.78
N ASP A 496 21.04 -20.22 16.81
CA ASP A 496 20.82 -18.81 17.11
C ASP A 496 19.45 -18.59 17.78
N GLU A 497 18.43 -19.34 17.35
CA GLU A 497 17.09 -19.34 17.95
C GLU A 497 17.05 -19.99 19.35
N ALA A 498 18.09 -20.73 19.72
CA ALA A 498 18.24 -21.40 20.99
C ALA A 498 19.22 -20.68 21.94
N GLY A 499 19.74 -19.51 21.55
CA GLY A 499 20.67 -18.72 22.35
C GLY A 499 22.11 -19.22 22.32
N LEU A 500 22.52 -19.93 21.28
CA LEU A 500 23.89 -20.47 21.18
C LEU A 500 24.93 -19.35 20.99
N THR A 501 26.00 -19.41 21.77
CA THR A 501 27.16 -18.50 21.71
C THR A 501 28.37 -19.19 21.07
N GLY A 502 29.28 -18.42 20.48
CA GLY A 502 30.47 -18.93 19.79
C GLY A 502 31.30 -17.80 19.16
N GLY A 503 32.61 -17.86 19.36
CA GLY A 503 33.59 -16.95 18.75
C GLY A 503 33.85 -17.24 17.28
N LYS A 504 35.07 -16.99 16.79
CA LYS A 504 35.47 -17.29 15.41
C LYS A 504 35.56 -18.80 15.15
N ASP A 505 35.56 -19.17 13.87
CA ASP A 505 35.80 -20.56 13.42
C ASP A 505 37.00 -21.19 14.14
N PRO A 506 36.85 -22.39 14.77
CA PRO A 506 35.70 -23.29 14.74
C PRO A 506 34.64 -23.12 15.84
N ASP A 507 34.79 -22.14 16.73
CA ASP A 507 33.88 -21.96 17.88
C ASP A 507 32.47 -21.47 17.50
N ASN A 508 32.29 -20.89 16.31
CA ASN A 508 30.96 -20.58 15.76
C ASN A 508 30.19 -21.84 15.32
N ARG A 509 30.85 -22.98 15.14
CA ARG A 509 30.26 -24.26 14.70
C ARG A 509 30.01 -25.24 15.86
N ARG A 510 29.71 -24.74 17.06
CA ARG A 510 29.32 -25.58 18.21
C ARG A 510 28.05 -26.38 17.92
N THR A 511 27.92 -27.53 18.57
CA THR A 511 26.73 -28.37 18.43
C THR A 511 25.44 -27.69 18.91
N TYR A 512 24.31 -28.03 18.28
CA TYR A 512 23.00 -27.56 18.72
C TYR A 512 22.73 -27.96 20.18
N PRO A 513 22.22 -27.04 21.03
CA PRO A 513 22.08 -27.26 22.47
C PRO A 513 20.79 -28.01 22.82
N TRP A 514 20.55 -29.21 22.26
CA TRP A 514 19.31 -29.97 22.49
C TRP A 514 19.04 -30.18 23.98
N GLY A 515 17.85 -29.83 24.45
CA GLY A 515 17.45 -29.90 25.86
C GLY A 515 18.05 -28.81 26.77
N ARG A 516 18.82 -27.87 26.21
CA ARG A 516 19.44 -26.72 26.88
C ARG A 516 19.13 -25.41 26.14
N GLU A 517 18.05 -25.37 25.38
CA GLU A 517 17.63 -24.20 24.61
C GLU A 517 17.20 -23.05 25.53
N ASP A 518 17.52 -21.82 25.14
CA ASP A 518 16.90 -20.64 25.75
C ASP A 518 15.44 -20.51 25.28
N TRP A 519 14.51 -20.85 26.17
CA TRP A 519 13.08 -20.85 25.86
C TRP A 519 12.49 -19.45 25.60
N ASP A 520 13.11 -18.38 26.11
CA ASP A 520 12.66 -17.01 25.86
C ASP A 520 13.00 -16.59 24.42
N ILE A 521 14.22 -16.86 23.97
CA ILE A 521 14.65 -16.61 22.58
C ILE A 521 13.88 -17.51 21.61
N LEU A 522 13.73 -18.79 21.93
CA LEU A 522 13.02 -19.75 21.09
C LEU A 522 11.53 -19.40 20.98
N GLY A 523 10.89 -19.03 22.09
CA GLY A 523 9.50 -18.58 22.12
C GLY A 523 9.28 -17.33 21.28
N TRP A 524 10.19 -16.35 21.38
CA TRP A 524 10.16 -15.14 20.55
C TRP A 524 10.31 -15.45 19.06
N THR A 525 11.28 -16.31 18.72
CA THR A 525 11.53 -16.70 17.32
C THR A 525 10.32 -17.41 16.73
N LYS A 526 9.72 -18.36 17.47
CA LYS A 526 8.47 -19.03 17.06
C LYS A 526 7.30 -18.05 16.85
N ALA A 527 7.21 -17.00 17.67
CA ALA A 527 6.16 -15.99 17.50
C ALA A 527 6.35 -15.20 16.20
N LEU A 528 7.59 -14.78 15.91
CA LEU A 528 7.92 -14.02 14.70
C LEU A 528 7.77 -14.84 13.41
N THR A 529 8.23 -16.09 13.40
CA THR A 529 8.09 -16.95 12.21
C THR A 529 6.63 -17.25 11.91
N ARG A 530 5.82 -17.55 12.93
CA ARG A 530 4.36 -17.72 12.78
C ARG A 530 3.70 -16.46 12.24
N LEU A 531 4.08 -15.28 12.75
CA LEU A 531 3.56 -14.01 12.27
C LEU A 531 3.89 -13.81 10.78
N ARG A 532 5.15 -14.01 10.38
CA ARG A 532 5.57 -13.88 8.98
C ARG A 532 4.84 -14.87 8.07
N THR A 533 4.73 -16.14 8.46
CA THR A 533 4.07 -17.18 7.66
C THR A 533 2.56 -16.96 7.53
N ALA A 534 1.92 -16.31 8.51
CA ALA A 534 0.49 -16.03 8.48
C ALA A 534 0.10 -14.83 7.59
N HIS A 535 1.06 -13.98 7.21
CA HIS A 535 0.78 -12.69 6.59
C HIS A 535 1.67 -12.39 5.39
N ASP A 536 1.08 -12.46 4.19
CA ASP A 536 1.73 -12.16 2.91
C ASP A 536 2.40 -10.77 2.89
N ALA A 537 1.82 -9.78 3.58
CA ALA A 537 2.38 -8.44 3.68
C ALA A 537 3.80 -8.40 4.27
N LEU A 538 4.13 -9.30 5.19
CA LEU A 538 5.47 -9.43 5.76
C LEU A 538 6.45 -10.18 4.84
N GLN A 539 5.96 -10.84 3.79
CA GLN A 539 6.78 -11.58 2.83
C GLN A 539 7.01 -10.74 1.58
N THR A 540 5.95 -10.45 0.81
CA THR A 540 6.00 -9.76 -0.49
C THR A 540 5.30 -8.40 -0.50
N GLY A 541 4.87 -7.89 0.66
CA GLY A 541 4.32 -6.53 0.77
C GLY A 541 5.37 -5.43 0.61
N ARG A 542 4.92 -4.27 0.13
CA ARG A 542 5.73 -3.05 -0.03
C ARG A 542 6.48 -2.73 1.26
N PHE A 543 7.70 -2.22 1.13
CA PHE A 543 8.54 -1.80 2.26
C PHE A 543 8.73 -0.28 2.24
N ILE A 544 8.28 0.38 3.30
CA ILE A 544 8.11 1.83 3.33
C ILE A 544 8.70 2.40 4.62
N PRO A 545 9.90 3.01 4.57
CA PRO A 545 10.46 3.73 5.72
C PRO A 545 9.51 4.85 6.16
N LEU A 546 9.20 4.88 7.46
CA LEU A 546 8.30 5.87 8.06
C LEU A 546 9.04 6.85 8.98
N TYR A 547 10.09 6.40 9.66
CA TYR A 547 10.86 7.23 10.58
C TYR A 547 12.27 6.67 10.77
N ALA A 548 13.27 7.55 10.72
CA ALA A 548 14.66 7.20 10.96
C ALA A 548 15.38 8.41 11.61
N ASP A 549 15.50 8.40 12.93
CA ASP A 549 16.22 9.45 13.66
C ASP A 549 16.84 8.92 14.95
N GLY A 550 18.11 9.24 15.18
CA GLY A 550 18.88 8.85 16.38
C GLY A 550 18.84 7.34 16.70
N ASP A 551 18.08 6.98 17.73
CA ASP A 551 17.96 5.62 18.26
C ASP A 551 16.70 4.86 17.77
N VAL A 552 15.87 5.49 16.93
CA VAL A 552 14.58 4.94 16.55
C VAL A 552 14.45 4.77 15.05
N TYR A 553 14.04 3.57 14.65
CA TYR A 553 13.73 3.24 13.27
C TYR A 553 12.33 2.64 13.17
N ALA A 554 11.53 3.11 12.22
CA ALA A 554 10.20 2.58 11.94
C ALA A 554 9.93 2.49 10.45
N PHE A 555 9.24 1.42 10.04
CA PHE A 555 8.83 1.16 8.66
C PHE A 555 7.48 0.45 8.60
N ALA A 556 6.82 0.52 7.45
CA ALA A 556 5.60 -0.22 7.15
C ALA A 556 5.85 -1.37 6.16
N ARG A 557 5.06 -2.43 6.33
CA ARG A 557 4.84 -3.51 5.37
C ARG A 557 3.39 -3.52 4.93
N LEU A 558 3.13 -3.35 3.63
CA LEU A 558 1.79 -3.14 3.09
C LEU A 558 1.50 -4.04 1.89
N ILE A 559 0.39 -4.77 1.96
CA ILE A 559 -0.35 -5.24 0.78
C ILE A 559 -1.74 -4.63 0.82
N GLU A 560 -2.16 -4.09 -0.31
CA GLU A 560 -3.48 -3.51 -0.49
C GLU A 560 -4.01 -3.79 -1.89
N GLY A 561 -5.25 -4.22 -1.99
CA GLY A 561 -5.90 -4.52 -3.27
C GLY A 561 -5.73 -5.94 -3.74
N GLY A 562 -5.39 -6.85 -2.83
CA GLY A 562 -5.28 -8.28 -3.09
C GLY A 562 -4.06 -8.66 -3.93
N ARG A 563 -3.05 -7.79 -4.02
CA ARG A 563 -1.86 -8.00 -4.85
C ARG A 563 -0.58 -7.52 -4.18
N ASP A 564 0.46 -8.33 -4.28
CA ASP A 564 1.80 -7.98 -3.79
C ASP A 564 2.57 -7.06 -4.75
N VAL A 565 3.84 -6.78 -4.43
CA VAL A 565 4.71 -5.90 -5.26
C VAL A 565 5.03 -6.46 -6.64
N PHE A 566 4.79 -7.75 -6.87
CA PHE A 566 4.98 -8.42 -8.16
C PHE A 566 3.65 -8.56 -8.92
N GLY A 567 2.57 -7.97 -8.39
CA GLY A 567 1.23 -8.05 -8.97
C GLY A 567 0.54 -9.41 -8.78
N LYS A 568 1.10 -10.32 -7.96
CA LYS A 568 0.55 -11.65 -7.70
C LYS A 568 -0.54 -11.60 -6.64
N PRO A 569 -1.57 -12.46 -6.69
CA PRO A 569 -2.61 -12.50 -5.65
C PRO A 569 -2.01 -12.71 -4.26
N ALA A 570 -2.33 -11.82 -3.33
CA ALA A 570 -1.85 -11.86 -1.95
C ALA A 570 -2.89 -11.24 -1.01
N LYS A 571 -2.89 -11.63 0.26
CA LYS A 571 -3.80 -11.10 1.27
C LYS A 571 -3.36 -9.69 1.68
N ASP A 572 -4.34 -8.79 1.74
CA ASP A 572 -4.17 -7.45 2.30
C ASP A 572 -3.65 -7.51 3.74
N GLY A 573 -2.87 -6.51 4.10
CA GLY A 573 -2.39 -6.32 5.46
C GLY A 573 -1.46 -5.12 5.57
N LEU A 574 -1.60 -4.36 6.65
CA LEU A 574 -0.70 -3.27 7.01
C LEU A 574 -0.08 -3.56 8.37
N PHE A 575 1.26 -3.61 8.39
CA PHE A 575 2.06 -3.72 9.59
C PHE A 575 2.98 -2.52 9.71
N ILE A 576 3.09 -1.96 10.91
CA ILE A 576 4.09 -0.95 11.27
C ILE A 576 5.03 -1.59 12.27
N VAL A 577 6.32 -1.59 11.95
CA VAL A 577 7.38 -2.07 12.83
C VAL A 577 8.16 -0.86 13.30
N ALA A 578 8.29 -0.68 14.61
CA ALA A 578 9.09 0.40 15.19
C ALA A 578 10.00 -0.16 16.28
N MET A 579 11.25 0.28 16.30
CA MET A 579 12.31 -0.27 17.15
C MET A 579 13.07 0.86 17.85
N ASN A 580 13.30 0.72 19.15
CA ASN A 580 14.16 1.61 19.92
C ASN A 580 15.43 0.87 20.35
N ARG A 581 16.59 1.26 19.79
CA ARG A 581 17.89 0.66 20.15
C ARG A 581 18.51 1.24 21.41
N ASN A 582 17.93 2.29 22.01
CA ASN A 582 18.51 2.92 23.18
C ASN A 582 18.49 1.96 24.39
N PRO A 583 19.59 1.80 25.14
CA PRO A 583 19.68 0.84 26.24
C PRO A 583 18.88 1.24 27.49
N SER A 584 18.54 2.52 27.66
CA SER A 584 17.96 3.03 28.91
C SER A 584 16.83 4.05 28.74
N ALA A 585 16.82 4.79 27.63
CA ALA A 585 15.84 5.84 27.38
C ALA A 585 14.61 5.32 26.62
N LEU A 586 13.45 5.60 27.19
CA LEU A 586 12.19 5.52 26.49
C LEU A 586 12.14 6.61 25.40
N ARG A 587 11.59 6.26 24.23
CA ARG A 587 11.47 7.18 23.09
C ARG A 587 10.02 7.30 22.67
N THR A 588 9.54 8.53 22.54
CA THR A 588 8.22 8.81 21.95
C THR A 588 8.43 9.42 20.58
N ILE A 589 7.84 8.81 19.56
CA ILE A 589 7.87 9.29 18.18
C ILE A 589 6.45 9.55 17.70
N SER A 590 6.32 10.49 16.76
CA SER A 590 5.07 10.75 16.06
C SER A 590 5.26 10.41 14.60
N LEU A 591 4.57 9.37 14.14
CA LEU A 591 4.55 8.96 12.74
C LEU A 591 3.44 9.71 12.02
N TYR A 592 3.82 10.60 11.11
CA TYR A 592 2.90 11.26 10.19
C TYR A 592 2.95 10.48 8.88
N THR A 593 1.86 9.79 8.57
CA THR A 593 1.83 8.88 7.42
C THR A 593 0.73 9.26 6.43
N ASP A 594 0.18 10.46 6.55
CA ASP A 594 -0.80 11.02 5.61
C ASP A 594 -1.99 10.09 5.28
N GLY A 595 -2.45 9.31 6.26
CA GLY A 595 -3.59 8.40 6.12
C GLY A 595 -3.24 6.90 6.04
N LEU A 596 -1.98 6.54 5.73
CA LEU A 596 -1.55 5.13 5.70
C LEU A 596 -1.77 4.43 7.06
N ALA A 597 -1.22 5.01 8.12
CA ALA A 597 -1.32 4.56 9.50
C ALA A 597 -2.52 5.22 10.21
N TYR A 598 -3.73 5.06 9.68
CA TYR A 598 -4.95 5.60 10.30
C TYR A 598 -5.80 4.51 10.96
N GLY A 599 -6.47 4.88 12.05
CA GLY A 599 -7.39 4.04 12.79
C GLY A 599 -6.73 3.33 13.96
N LYS A 600 -7.21 2.13 14.25
CA LYS A 600 -6.81 1.34 15.42
C LYS A 600 -5.74 0.31 15.05
N PHE A 601 -4.65 0.28 15.81
CA PHE A 601 -3.50 -0.60 15.62
C PHE A 601 -3.32 -1.51 16.82
N THR A 602 -3.33 -2.82 16.60
CA THR A 602 -3.12 -3.82 17.65
C THR A 602 -1.72 -4.39 17.58
N ASN A 603 -1.07 -4.62 18.72
CA ASN A 603 0.21 -5.32 18.74
C ASN A 603 0.01 -6.77 18.25
N ALA A 604 0.74 -7.14 17.19
CA ALA A 604 0.59 -8.40 16.46
C ALA A 604 1.11 -9.62 17.24
N ILE A 605 2.02 -9.41 18.21
CA ILE A 605 2.55 -10.47 19.09
C ILE A 605 1.86 -10.42 20.45
N HIS A 606 1.67 -9.22 21.01
CA HIS A 606 1.08 -8.98 22.32
C HIS A 606 -0.34 -8.41 22.20
N THR A 607 -1.27 -9.20 21.64
CA THR A 607 -2.65 -8.78 21.32
C THR A 607 -3.51 -8.35 22.52
N ARG A 608 -3.03 -8.55 23.75
CA ARG A 608 -3.68 -8.09 24.99
C ARG A 608 -3.31 -6.67 25.39
N MET A 609 -2.33 -6.05 24.73
CA MET A 609 -1.99 -4.64 24.95
C MET A 609 -3.10 -3.73 24.42
N GLU A 610 -3.28 -2.58 25.08
CA GLU A 610 -4.22 -1.57 24.60
C GLU A 610 -3.82 -1.13 23.18
N PRO A 611 -4.77 -1.06 22.24
CA PRO A 611 -4.46 -0.71 20.87
C PRO A 611 -4.09 0.76 20.74
N GLU A 612 -3.11 1.06 19.91
CA GLU A 612 -2.74 2.42 19.56
C GLU A 612 -3.78 3.00 18.59
N VAL A 613 -4.10 4.28 18.74
CA VAL A 613 -5.08 4.98 17.89
C VAL A 613 -4.42 6.18 17.26
N THR A 614 -4.64 6.33 15.96
CA THR A 614 -4.20 7.49 15.21
C THR A 614 -5.12 8.67 15.48
N LEU A 615 -4.54 9.84 15.74
CA LEU A 615 -5.25 11.12 15.82
C LEU A 615 -4.72 12.02 14.71
N ASN A 616 -5.59 12.60 13.87
CA ASN A 616 -5.17 13.50 12.76
C ASN A 616 -4.14 12.88 11.80
N SER A 617 -4.30 11.60 11.44
CA SER A 617 -3.30 10.86 10.65
C SER A 617 -1.90 10.77 11.29
N ARG A 618 -1.79 11.06 12.58
CA ARG A 618 -0.58 10.94 13.40
C ARG A 618 -0.71 9.76 14.36
N LEU A 619 0.16 8.78 14.19
CA LEU A 619 0.32 7.66 15.13
C LEU A 619 1.47 7.98 16.08
N THR A 620 1.16 8.22 17.36
CA THR A 620 2.18 8.51 18.38
C THR A 620 2.53 7.21 19.10
N LEU A 621 3.81 6.82 19.08
CA LEU A 621 4.28 5.57 19.66
C LEU A 621 5.26 5.87 20.78
N THR A 622 5.09 5.18 21.92
CA THR A 622 6.06 5.20 23.01
C THR A 622 6.76 3.84 23.08
N LEU A 623 8.07 3.86 22.82
CA LEU A 623 8.90 2.68 22.67
C LEU A 623 9.83 2.51 23.89
N PRO A 624 9.70 1.40 24.63
CA PRO A 624 10.62 1.08 25.72
C PRO A 624 12.08 0.89 25.23
N PRO A 625 13.07 0.97 26.12
CA PRO A 625 14.47 0.72 25.79
C PRO A 625 14.70 -0.72 25.30
N LEU A 626 15.44 -0.86 24.19
CA LEU A 626 15.77 -2.13 23.54
C LEU A 626 14.56 -3.00 23.17
N GLU A 627 13.45 -2.37 22.79
CA GLU A 627 12.23 -3.07 22.41
C GLU A 627 11.72 -2.68 21.02
N ALA A 628 10.99 -3.60 20.41
CA ALA A 628 10.33 -3.45 19.14
C ALA A 628 8.82 -3.62 19.33
N VAL A 629 8.03 -2.85 18.59
CA VAL A 629 6.59 -3.05 18.45
C VAL A 629 6.27 -3.42 17.01
N ILE A 630 5.38 -4.39 16.85
CA ILE A 630 4.81 -4.77 15.56
C ILE A 630 3.33 -4.52 15.66
N LEU A 631 2.86 -3.47 14.99
CA LEU A 631 1.48 -3.02 15.02
C LEU A 631 0.78 -3.44 13.74
N GLN A 632 -0.30 -4.19 13.88
CA GLN A 632 -1.17 -4.55 12.76
C GLN A 632 -2.36 -3.60 12.73
N ALA A 633 -2.64 -3.03 11.56
CA ALA A 633 -3.83 -2.21 11.38
C ALA A 633 -5.10 -3.08 11.42
N GLY A 634 -6.18 -2.52 11.94
CA GLY A 634 -7.50 -3.11 11.75
C GLY A 634 -7.87 -3.21 10.26
N GLU A 635 -8.52 -4.31 9.89
CA GLU A 635 -9.17 -4.47 8.59
C GLU A 635 -10.57 -3.87 8.61
N ALA A 636 -11.07 -3.47 7.43
CA ALA A 636 -12.45 -2.99 7.30
C ALA A 636 -13.44 -4.10 7.70
N LYS A 637 -14.44 -3.75 8.52
CA LYS A 637 -15.43 -4.73 9.03
C LYS A 637 -16.24 -5.35 7.90
N LYS A 638 -16.56 -4.56 6.85
CA LYS A 638 -17.28 -5.00 5.66
C LYS A 638 -16.98 -4.08 4.47
N LYS A 639 -16.21 -4.53 3.49
CA LYS A 639 -16.01 -3.75 2.26
C LYS A 639 -17.29 -3.81 1.40
N ARG A 640 -17.73 -2.66 0.91
CA ARG A 640 -18.89 -2.47 0.02
C ARG A 640 -18.60 -1.45 -1.08
N SER A 641 -19.42 -1.42 -2.12
CA SER A 641 -19.32 -0.41 -3.19
C SER A 641 -20.69 0.13 -3.59
N GLY A 642 -20.68 1.33 -4.18
CA GLY A 642 -21.88 1.98 -4.66
C GLY A 642 -21.66 2.97 -5.78
N VAL A 643 -22.77 3.55 -6.23
CA VAL A 643 -22.82 4.53 -7.31
C VAL A 643 -23.47 5.81 -6.84
N LEU A 644 -22.85 6.94 -7.17
CA LEU A 644 -23.44 8.27 -7.02
C LEU A 644 -24.23 8.62 -8.28
N LEU A 645 -25.56 8.73 -8.14
CA LEU A 645 -26.46 9.15 -9.21
C LEU A 645 -27.72 9.77 -8.62
N HIS A 646 -27.94 11.07 -8.81
CA HIS A 646 -29.16 11.70 -8.32
C HIS A 646 -30.37 11.32 -9.20
N PRO A 647 -31.60 11.15 -8.66
CA PRO A 647 -32.75 10.71 -9.43
C PRO A 647 -33.11 11.62 -10.62
N THR A 648 -32.81 12.91 -10.57
CA THR A 648 -33.04 13.83 -11.71
C THR A 648 -32.21 13.45 -12.95
N SER A 649 -31.09 12.77 -12.75
CA SER A 649 -30.19 12.30 -13.81
C SER A 649 -30.60 10.96 -14.40
N LEU A 650 -31.65 10.31 -13.90
CA LEU A 650 -32.17 9.09 -14.50
C LEU A 650 -32.77 9.37 -15.89
N PRO A 651 -32.73 8.40 -16.82
CA PRO A 651 -33.38 8.54 -18.11
C PRO A 651 -34.88 8.82 -17.95
N ALA A 652 -35.40 9.71 -18.78
CA ALA A 652 -36.83 10.03 -18.83
C ALA A 652 -37.28 10.18 -20.29
N ALA A 653 -38.54 9.84 -20.58
CA ALA A 653 -39.12 10.02 -21.91
C ALA A 653 -39.29 11.50 -22.28
N VAL A 654 -39.59 12.34 -21.28
CA VAL A 654 -39.72 13.80 -21.37
C VAL A 654 -39.25 14.41 -20.05
N GLY A 655 -38.60 15.58 -20.08
CA GLY A 655 -38.12 16.28 -18.88
C GLY A 655 -36.99 15.56 -18.11
N LYS A 656 -36.91 15.81 -16.80
CA LYS A 656 -35.90 15.25 -15.88
C LYS A 656 -36.33 13.87 -15.35
N GLY A 657 -35.36 13.12 -14.81
CA GLY A 657 -35.61 11.85 -14.11
C GLY A 657 -36.51 12.00 -12.89
N VAL A 658 -37.26 10.93 -12.57
CA VAL A 658 -38.29 10.88 -11.52
C VAL A 658 -38.24 9.53 -10.78
N LEU A 659 -39.00 9.38 -9.68
CA LEU A 659 -39.16 8.15 -8.90
C LEU A 659 -40.06 7.10 -9.61
N GLY A 660 -39.84 6.91 -10.91
CA GLY A 660 -40.61 6.03 -11.79
C GLY A 660 -39.84 4.77 -12.18
N THR A 661 -40.26 4.12 -13.27
CA THR A 661 -39.72 2.83 -13.73
C THR A 661 -38.19 2.83 -13.87
N ALA A 662 -37.60 3.93 -14.32
CA ALA A 662 -36.15 4.07 -14.47
C ALA A 662 -35.38 3.92 -13.13
N ALA A 663 -35.94 4.39 -12.02
CA ALA A 663 -35.32 4.27 -10.70
C ALA A 663 -35.28 2.81 -10.23
N TYR A 664 -36.37 2.05 -10.43
CA TYR A 664 -36.43 0.62 -10.10
C TYR A 664 -35.47 -0.19 -10.98
N ARG A 665 -35.39 0.11 -12.29
CA ARG A 665 -34.40 -0.50 -13.19
C ARG A 665 -32.96 -0.18 -12.77
N PHE A 666 -32.72 1.02 -12.24
CA PHE A 666 -31.40 1.37 -11.73
C PHE A 666 -31.03 0.54 -10.49
N VAL A 667 -31.97 0.30 -9.58
CA VAL A 667 -31.79 -0.65 -8.46
C VAL A 667 -31.45 -2.05 -8.97
N ASP A 668 -32.16 -2.54 -9.99
CA ASP A 668 -31.88 -3.85 -10.61
C ASP A 668 -30.48 -3.90 -11.24
N PHE A 669 -30.06 -2.81 -11.88
CA PHE A 669 -28.71 -2.65 -12.42
C PHE A 669 -27.67 -2.71 -11.30
N LEU A 670 -27.85 -1.97 -10.20
CA LEU A 670 -26.93 -1.96 -9.06
C LEU A 670 -26.76 -3.36 -8.47
N LYS A 671 -27.87 -4.07 -8.25
CA LYS A 671 -27.87 -5.47 -7.78
C LYS A 671 -27.10 -6.37 -8.73
N THR A 672 -27.37 -6.27 -10.04
CA THR A 672 -26.68 -7.06 -11.07
C THR A 672 -25.19 -6.73 -11.14
N ALA A 673 -24.83 -5.46 -10.89
CA ALA A 673 -23.48 -4.95 -10.86
C ALA A 673 -22.71 -5.26 -9.56
N GLY A 674 -23.33 -5.97 -8.61
CA GLY A 674 -22.73 -6.30 -7.31
C GLY A 674 -22.53 -5.09 -6.39
N GLN A 675 -23.21 -3.97 -6.67
CA GLN A 675 -23.21 -2.78 -5.83
C GLN A 675 -24.19 -2.99 -4.66
N SER A 676 -23.94 -2.34 -3.53
CA SER A 676 -24.81 -2.40 -2.35
C SER A 676 -25.16 -1.02 -1.78
N VAL A 677 -24.65 0.06 -2.38
CA VAL A 677 -24.96 1.45 -1.99
C VAL A 677 -25.41 2.25 -3.21
N TRP A 678 -26.50 2.99 -3.07
CA TRP A 678 -26.89 4.07 -3.98
C TRP A 678 -26.78 5.38 -3.23
N GLN A 679 -25.81 6.21 -3.61
CA GLN A 679 -25.69 7.55 -3.07
C GLN A 679 -26.47 8.55 -3.91
N ILE A 680 -27.18 9.44 -3.23
CA ILE A 680 -27.97 10.51 -3.84
C ILE A 680 -27.67 11.84 -3.16
N LEU A 681 -27.79 12.92 -3.93
CA LEU A 681 -27.79 14.29 -3.43
C LEU A 681 -29.11 14.58 -2.66
N PRO A 682 -29.21 15.72 -1.94
CA PRO A 682 -30.42 16.08 -1.20
C PRO A 682 -31.68 16.00 -2.06
N LEU A 683 -32.76 15.43 -1.51
CA LEU A 683 -34.05 15.28 -2.22
C LEU A 683 -34.98 16.49 -2.05
N MET A 684 -34.46 17.59 -1.51
CA MET A 684 -35.26 18.73 -1.11
C MET A 684 -35.62 19.61 -2.30
N PRO A 685 -36.76 20.33 -2.27
CA PRO A 685 -37.15 21.22 -3.35
C PRO A 685 -36.13 22.36 -3.48
N PRO A 686 -35.41 22.46 -4.62
CA PRO A 686 -34.42 23.51 -4.81
C PRO A 686 -35.12 24.88 -4.93
N LEU A 687 -34.43 25.93 -4.49
CA LEU A 687 -34.74 27.31 -4.86
C LEU A 687 -34.41 27.56 -6.35
N ALA A 688 -34.43 28.82 -6.79
CA ALA A 688 -34.02 29.18 -8.16
C ALA A 688 -32.60 28.65 -8.46
N GLY A 689 -32.41 28.01 -9.63
CA GLY A 689 -31.10 27.48 -10.07
C GLY A 689 -30.91 25.96 -9.94
N ASP A 690 -31.96 25.19 -9.60
CA ASP A 690 -31.96 23.72 -9.52
C ASP A 690 -30.98 23.09 -8.51
N SER A 691 -30.34 23.88 -7.63
CA SER A 691 -29.36 23.37 -6.66
C SER A 691 -30.00 22.61 -5.50
N PRO A 692 -29.68 21.32 -5.30
CA PRO A 692 -30.19 20.54 -4.17
C PRO A 692 -29.73 21.06 -2.79
N TYR A 693 -28.66 21.85 -2.75
CA TYR A 693 -28.05 22.37 -1.52
C TYR A 693 -28.65 23.70 -1.06
N LEU A 694 -29.51 24.31 -1.88
CA LEU A 694 -30.21 25.53 -1.56
C LEU A 694 -31.71 25.29 -1.76
N SER A 695 -32.40 24.93 -0.67
CA SER A 695 -33.77 24.40 -0.72
C SER A 695 -34.79 25.23 0.06
N GLU A 696 -36.05 25.10 -0.34
CA GLU A 696 -37.19 25.81 0.28
C GLU A 696 -37.57 25.24 1.65
N SER A 697 -37.15 24.00 1.94
CA SER A 697 -37.22 23.37 3.25
C SER A 697 -36.20 22.26 3.36
N ALA A 698 -35.64 22.09 4.55
CA ALA A 698 -34.76 21.00 4.94
C ALA A 698 -35.50 19.67 5.19
N PHE A 699 -36.84 19.63 5.12
CA PHE A 699 -37.67 18.46 5.45
C PHE A 699 -38.49 17.94 4.26
N ALA A 700 -38.94 18.86 3.40
CA ALA A 700 -39.85 18.56 2.30
C ALA A 700 -39.15 17.81 1.15
N GLY A 701 -39.88 16.92 0.47
CA GLY A 701 -39.42 16.27 -0.74
C GLY A 701 -39.70 17.09 -2.01
N ASN A 702 -38.82 16.98 -2.99
CA ASN A 702 -38.96 17.65 -4.27
C ASN A 702 -40.08 17.02 -5.12
N GLU A 703 -41.20 17.73 -5.26
CA GLU A 703 -42.38 17.31 -6.03
C GLU A 703 -42.09 17.09 -7.52
N SER A 704 -41.04 17.71 -8.07
CA SER A 704 -40.62 17.45 -9.45
C SER A 704 -40.14 16.01 -9.66
N LEU A 705 -39.84 15.26 -8.60
CA LEU A 705 -39.47 13.85 -8.65
C LEU A 705 -40.67 12.90 -8.66
N ILE A 706 -41.90 13.37 -8.48
CA ILE A 706 -43.12 12.53 -8.47
C ILE A 706 -43.31 11.87 -9.85
N SER A 707 -43.46 10.56 -9.91
CA SER A 707 -43.73 9.84 -11.15
C SER A 707 -45.23 9.80 -11.47
N LEU A 708 -45.60 10.31 -12.65
CA LEU A 708 -46.95 10.14 -13.21
C LEU A 708 -47.22 8.68 -13.60
N GLU A 709 -46.20 7.93 -14.00
CA GLU A 709 -46.32 6.49 -14.29
C GLU A 709 -46.80 5.71 -13.07
N ARG A 710 -46.20 5.97 -11.90
CA ARG A 710 -46.58 5.34 -10.64
C ARG A 710 -48.01 5.71 -10.21
N LEU A 711 -48.43 6.95 -10.46
CA LEU A 711 -49.81 7.37 -10.22
C LEU A 711 -50.80 6.61 -11.13
N CYS A 712 -50.41 6.29 -12.37
CA CYS A 712 -51.18 5.39 -13.23
C CYS A 712 -51.21 3.96 -12.71
N ASP A 713 -50.09 3.43 -12.21
CA ASP A 713 -50.02 2.09 -11.61
C ASP A 713 -50.93 1.94 -10.39
N TRP A 714 -50.99 3.00 -9.55
CA TRP A 714 -51.92 3.06 -8.42
C TRP A 714 -53.39 3.24 -8.82
N GLY A 715 -53.66 3.54 -10.11
CA GLY A 715 -54.99 3.83 -10.62
C GLY A 715 -55.51 5.23 -10.27
N TRP A 716 -54.64 6.14 -9.83
CA TRP A 716 -55.01 7.52 -9.44
C TRP A 716 -55.00 8.47 -10.64
N LEU A 717 -54.22 8.16 -11.68
CA LEU A 717 -54.15 8.92 -12.92
C LEU A 717 -54.51 8.03 -14.12
N LYS A 718 -55.31 8.54 -15.06
CA LYS A 718 -55.66 7.80 -16.28
C LYS A 718 -54.45 7.67 -17.20
N LYS A 719 -54.28 6.49 -17.83
CA LYS A 719 -53.16 6.20 -18.74
C LYS A 719 -53.11 7.13 -19.96
N ASP A 720 -54.27 7.60 -20.44
CA ASP A 720 -54.33 8.53 -21.57
C ASP A 720 -53.69 9.88 -21.23
N ILE A 721 -53.81 10.37 -19.99
CA ILE A 721 -53.18 11.62 -19.54
C ILE A 721 -51.65 11.50 -19.58
N LEU A 722 -51.12 10.35 -19.15
CA LEU A 722 -49.69 10.07 -19.23
C LEU A 722 -49.21 9.98 -20.69
N ALA A 723 -49.98 9.31 -21.56
CA ALA A 723 -49.67 9.20 -22.97
C ALA A 723 -49.64 10.58 -23.65
N ASP A 724 -50.63 11.42 -23.35
CA ASP A 724 -50.71 12.80 -23.83
C ASP A 724 -49.53 13.64 -23.32
N PHE A 725 -49.21 13.58 -22.02
CA PHE A 725 -48.07 14.27 -21.43
C PHE A 725 -46.73 13.91 -22.11
N ILE A 726 -46.51 12.63 -22.38
CA ILE A 726 -45.30 12.16 -23.09
C ILE A 726 -45.33 12.63 -24.55
N ALA A 727 -46.48 12.57 -25.22
CA ALA A 727 -46.61 12.97 -26.62
C ALA A 727 -46.38 14.47 -26.82
N THR A 728 -46.95 15.31 -25.94
CA THR A 728 -46.84 16.77 -25.99
C THR A 728 -45.52 17.28 -25.44
N GLY A 729 -44.95 16.61 -24.43
CA GLY A 729 -43.68 17.01 -23.81
C GLY A 729 -42.44 16.79 -24.68
N LYS A 730 -42.54 15.97 -25.75
CA LYS A 730 -41.41 15.71 -26.65
C LYS A 730 -40.99 16.98 -27.38
N GLY A 731 -39.76 17.42 -27.14
CA GLY A 731 -39.18 18.61 -27.77
C GLY A 731 -39.52 19.94 -27.09
N LEU A 732 -40.26 19.92 -25.97
CA LEU A 732 -40.47 21.10 -25.15
C LEU A 732 -39.26 21.37 -24.23
N PRO A 733 -38.98 22.64 -23.88
CA PRO A 733 -38.02 22.99 -22.85
C PRO A 733 -38.35 22.32 -21.50
N PRO A 734 -37.35 21.94 -20.68
CA PRO A 734 -37.58 21.30 -19.38
C PRO A 734 -38.53 22.07 -18.44
N SER A 735 -38.49 23.41 -18.47
CA SER A 735 -39.37 24.28 -17.67
C SER A 735 -40.84 24.15 -18.07
N GLU A 736 -41.15 24.01 -19.36
CA GLU A 736 -42.52 23.82 -19.85
C GLU A 736 -43.05 22.44 -19.51
N VAL A 737 -42.20 21.41 -19.61
CA VAL A 737 -42.55 20.04 -19.19
C VAL A 737 -42.85 20.00 -17.69
N ALA A 738 -42.06 20.70 -16.87
CA ALA A 738 -42.29 20.81 -15.44
C ALA A 738 -43.61 21.54 -15.13
N ALA A 739 -43.91 22.64 -15.84
CA ALA A 739 -45.16 23.38 -15.67
C ALA A 739 -46.40 22.54 -16.03
N GLU A 740 -46.34 21.78 -17.12
CA GLU A 740 -47.45 20.90 -17.51
C GLU A 740 -47.65 19.76 -16.52
N LYS A 741 -46.56 19.19 -16.00
CA LYS A 741 -46.63 18.18 -14.92
C LYS A 741 -47.27 18.76 -13.65
N ALA A 742 -46.87 19.97 -13.25
CA ALA A 742 -47.47 20.66 -12.10
C ALA A 742 -48.98 20.88 -12.31
N ARG A 743 -49.41 21.24 -13.53
CA ARG A 743 -50.83 21.37 -13.89
C ARG A 743 -51.60 20.05 -13.75
N ILE A 744 -51.01 18.93 -14.20
CA ILE A 744 -51.61 17.60 -14.05
C ILE A 744 -51.78 17.24 -12.57
N LEU A 745 -50.74 17.48 -11.76
CA LEU A 745 -50.77 17.20 -10.31
C LEU A 745 -51.76 18.10 -9.56
N TRP A 746 -51.86 19.37 -9.96
CA TRP A 746 -52.87 20.30 -9.45
C TRP A 746 -54.28 19.76 -9.70
N ASN A 747 -54.57 19.37 -10.94
CA ASN A 747 -55.87 18.80 -11.31
C ASN A 747 -56.18 17.52 -10.53
N LEU A 748 -55.18 16.64 -10.36
CA LEU A 748 -55.35 15.40 -9.59
C LEU A 748 -55.75 15.69 -8.14
N SER A 749 -55.07 16.63 -7.47
CA SER A 749 -55.37 16.98 -6.07
C SER A 749 -56.73 17.66 -5.86
N HIS A 750 -57.31 18.21 -6.93
CA HIS A 750 -58.61 18.90 -6.92
C HIS A 750 -59.72 18.07 -7.60
N ASP A 751 -59.42 16.84 -8.02
CA ASP A 751 -60.39 15.96 -8.65
C ASP A 751 -61.37 15.42 -7.59
N LYS A 752 -62.64 15.83 -7.71
CA LYS A 752 -63.72 15.41 -6.81
C LYS A 752 -64.12 13.95 -7.00
N ASP A 753 -63.78 13.38 -8.16
CA ASP A 753 -64.07 12.01 -8.52
C ASP A 753 -62.89 11.06 -8.19
N LEU A 754 -61.81 11.57 -7.59
CA LEU A 754 -60.67 10.76 -7.15
C LEU A 754 -61.06 9.86 -5.96
N VAL A 755 -61.28 8.59 -6.24
CA VAL A 755 -61.64 7.58 -5.23
C VAL A 755 -60.39 6.91 -4.67
N ILE A 756 -59.90 7.39 -3.53
CA ILE A 756 -58.76 6.82 -2.80
C ILE A 756 -59.08 6.68 -1.30
N SER A 757 -58.30 5.86 -0.59
CA SER A 757 -58.33 5.86 0.88
C SER A 757 -57.61 7.10 1.40
N TRP A 758 -58.34 7.99 2.06
CA TRP A 758 -57.80 9.23 2.60
C TRP A 758 -57.19 9.08 4.00
N GLN A 759 -57.36 7.94 4.66
CA GLN A 759 -56.82 7.73 6.01
C GLN A 759 -55.28 7.78 6.03
N PRO A 760 -54.54 7.09 5.14
CA PRO A 760 -53.07 7.18 5.13
C PRO A 760 -52.54 8.60 4.86
N PHE A 761 -53.27 9.40 4.08
CA PHE A 761 -52.94 10.81 3.88
C PHE A 761 -53.09 11.62 5.17
N ARG A 762 -54.18 11.39 5.92
CA ARG A 762 -54.39 12.05 7.22
C ARG A 762 -53.33 11.64 8.24
N ASP A 763 -53.03 10.35 8.32
CA ASP A 763 -51.99 9.81 9.20
C ASP A 763 -50.62 10.42 8.86
N PHE A 764 -50.30 10.55 7.56
CA PHE A 764 -49.10 11.25 7.10
C PHE A 764 -49.07 12.71 7.55
N CYS A 765 -50.18 13.43 7.38
CA CYS A 765 -50.28 14.84 7.79
C CYS A 765 -50.10 14.99 9.30
N GLU A 766 -50.75 14.16 10.12
CA GLU A 766 -50.65 14.20 11.57
C GLU A 766 -49.23 13.86 12.05
N ALA A 767 -48.61 12.82 11.50
CA ALA A 767 -47.26 12.40 11.88
C ALA A 767 -46.17 13.43 11.50
N ASN A 768 -46.41 14.22 10.45
CA ASN A 768 -45.45 15.18 9.91
C ASN A 768 -45.82 16.64 10.19
N ALA A 769 -46.86 16.90 10.99
CA ALA A 769 -47.39 18.25 11.23
C ALA A 769 -46.31 19.24 11.71
N TYR A 770 -45.32 18.76 12.47
CA TYR A 770 -44.22 19.56 13.03
C TYR A 770 -43.33 20.28 12.01
N TRP A 771 -43.37 19.89 10.73
CA TRP A 771 -42.65 20.57 9.63
C TRP A 771 -43.55 20.80 8.42
N LEU A 772 -44.50 19.90 8.18
CA LEU A 772 -45.35 19.91 6.98
C LEU A 772 -46.33 21.08 6.99
N ASP A 773 -46.85 21.47 8.16
CA ASP A 773 -47.83 22.54 8.28
C ASP A 773 -47.20 23.89 7.90
N ASP A 774 -46.03 24.18 8.47
CA ASP A 774 -45.27 25.40 8.18
C ASP A 774 -44.76 25.41 6.74
N TYR A 775 -44.23 24.29 6.23
CA TYR A 775 -43.80 24.21 4.83
C TYR A 775 -44.96 24.45 3.85
N ALA A 776 -46.10 23.79 4.06
CA ALA A 776 -47.25 23.93 3.17
C ALA A 776 -47.81 25.36 3.17
N LEU A 777 -47.80 26.01 4.34
CA LEU A 777 -48.23 27.39 4.48
C LEU A 777 -47.21 28.37 3.87
N PHE A 778 -45.92 28.21 4.17
CA PHE A 778 -44.82 28.99 3.58
C PHE A 778 -44.86 28.98 2.05
N ARG A 779 -44.94 27.78 1.45
CA ARG A 779 -45.07 27.60 -0.01
C ARG A 779 -46.27 28.34 -0.57
N SER A 780 -47.43 28.16 0.07
CA SER A 780 -48.69 28.78 -0.38
C SER A 780 -48.63 30.31 -0.30
N ILE A 781 -48.02 30.86 0.75
CA ILE A 781 -47.85 32.30 0.94
C ILE A 781 -46.85 32.86 -0.06
N ARG A 782 -45.74 32.16 -0.30
CA ARG A 782 -44.74 32.58 -1.29
C ARG A 782 -45.36 32.66 -2.68
N ASP A 783 -46.15 31.66 -3.08
CA ASP A 783 -46.88 31.67 -4.34
C ASP A 783 -47.90 32.82 -4.39
N PHE A 784 -48.64 33.07 -3.30
CA PHE A 784 -49.57 34.20 -3.17
C PHE A 784 -48.87 35.56 -3.37
N PHE A 785 -47.66 35.72 -2.82
CA PHE A 785 -46.85 36.93 -3.00
C PHE A 785 -45.94 36.93 -4.24
N LYS A 786 -46.16 36.00 -5.18
CA LYS A 786 -45.47 35.88 -6.48
C LYS A 786 -43.97 35.62 -6.35
N GLY A 787 -43.57 34.77 -5.41
CA GLY A 787 -42.17 34.35 -5.24
C GLY A 787 -41.30 35.31 -4.42
N ARG A 788 -41.87 36.35 -3.81
CA ARG A 788 -41.12 37.27 -2.95
C ARG A 788 -40.63 36.56 -1.68
N PRO A 789 -39.40 36.84 -1.22
CA PRO A 789 -38.85 36.22 -0.02
C PRO A 789 -39.62 36.65 1.23
N TRP A 790 -39.59 35.82 2.27
CA TRP A 790 -40.42 36.04 3.46
C TRP A 790 -40.11 37.34 4.23
N THR A 791 -38.90 37.86 4.11
CA THR A 791 -38.51 39.16 4.69
C THR A 791 -39.21 40.35 4.04
N GLU A 792 -39.79 40.18 2.85
CA GLU A 792 -40.58 41.20 2.16
C GLU A 792 -42.10 41.06 2.37
N TRP A 793 -42.53 40.08 3.16
CA TRP A 793 -43.95 39.88 3.48
C TRP A 793 -44.45 40.89 4.52
N PRO A 794 -45.78 41.08 4.65
CA PRO A 794 -46.35 41.91 5.72
C PRO A 794 -45.85 41.50 7.11
N ASP A 795 -45.70 42.47 8.01
CA ASP A 795 -45.05 42.26 9.33
C ASP A 795 -45.69 41.16 10.18
N ASP A 796 -47.02 41.00 10.11
CA ASP A 796 -47.75 39.99 10.89
C ASP A 796 -47.33 38.57 10.50
N ILE A 797 -47.32 38.27 9.20
CA ILE A 797 -46.93 36.94 8.70
C ILE A 797 -45.41 36.75 8.65
N ARG A 798 -44.64 37.83 8.41
CA ARG A 798 -43.17 37.81 8.48
C ARG A 798 -42.68 37.43 9.88
N ARG A 799 -43.32 37.95 10.94
CA ARG A 799 -43.01 37.65 12.35
C ARG A 799 -43.69 36.37 12.87
N HIS A 800 -44.29 35.58 11.99
CA HIS A 800 -44.92 34.30 12.33
C HIS A 800 -46.06 34.44 13.38
N ASP A 801 -46.87 35.50 13.29
CA ASP A 801 -47.98 35.76 14.22
C ASP A 801 -49.10 34.70 14.12
N PRO A 802 -49.54 34.08 15.24
CA PRO A 802 -50.58 33.03 15.24
C PRO A 802 -51.90 33.39 14.56
N ASP A 803 -52.35 34.65 14.65
CA ASP A 803 -53.59 35.10 14.01
C ASP A 803 -53.41 35.21 12.49
N ALA A 804 -52.23 35.66 12.04
CA ALA A 804 -51.87 35.71 10.62
C ALA A 804 -51.77 34.30 10.01
N LEU A 805 -51.15 33.35 10.73
CA LEU A 805 -51.07 31.94 10.31
C LEU A 805 -52.47 31.35 10.13
N THR A 806 -53.39 31.61 11.08
CA THR A 806 -54.78 31.13 11.01
C THR A 806 -55.54 31.76 9.84
N ARG A 807 -55.34 33.05 9.57
CA ARG A 807 -55.96 33.76 8.42
C ARG A 807 -55.48 33.16 7.09
N TYR A 808 -54.18 33.13 6.86
CA TYR A 808 -53.61 32.63 5.61
C TYR A 808 -53.86 31.13 5.42
N GLY A 809 -53.85 30.33 6.48
CA GLY A 809 -54.20 28.91 6.43
C GLY A 809 -55.64 28.66 5.95
N LYS A 810 -56.58 29.57 6.27
CA LYS A 810 -57.96 29.52 5.75
C LYS A 810 -58.08 30.05 4.32
N GLU A 811 -57.46 31.20 4.04
CA GLU A 811 -57.55 31.84 2.72
C GLU A 811 -56.87 31.01 1.62
N LEU A 812 -55.79 30.32 1.96
CA LEU A 812 -54.98 29.52 1.04
C LEU A 812 -55.21 28.01 1.21
N SER A 813 -56.32 27.60 1.84
CA SER A 813 -56.55 26.20 2.25
C SER A 813 -56.47 25.19 1.09
N ALA A 814 -56.89 25.58 -0.11
CA ALA A 814 -56.80 24.74 -1.31
C ALA A 814 -55.34 24.48 -1.70
N THR A 815 -54.52 25.52 -1.77
CA THR A 815 -53.08 25.42 -2.07
C THR A 815 -52.34 24.67 -0.97
N VAL A 816 -52.63 24.96 0.31
CA VAL A 816 -52.04 24.24 1.45
C VAL A 816 -52.35 22.75 1.37
N SER A 817 -53.61 22.38 1.08
CA SER A 817 -54.00 20.98 0.93
C SER A 817 -53.32 20.32 -0.27
N HIS A 818 -53.16 21.03 -1.38
CA HIS A 818 -52.41 20.56 -2.55
C HIS A 818 -50.96 20.25 -2.19
N VAL A 819 -50.25 21.18 -1.55
CA VAL A 819 -48.84 20.99 -1.16
C VAL A 819 -48.70 19.79 -0.21
N LYS A 820 -49.57 19.68 0.81
CA LYS A 820 -49.59 18.50 1.70
C LYS A 820 -49.78 17.19 0.93
N PHE A 821 -50.69 17.19 -0.05
CA PHE A 821 -50.96 16.02 -0.87
C PHE A 821 -49.77 15.66 -1.78
N MET A 822 -49.05 16.66 -2.33
CA MET A 822 -47.82 16.42 -3.10
C MET A 822 -46.73 15.79 -2.24
N GLN A 823 -46.53 16.30 -1.01
CA GLN A 823 -45.58 15.72 -0.07
C GLN A 823 -45.94 14.28 0.29
N TYR A 824 -47.22 13.97 0.48
CA TYR A 824 -47.67 12.59 0.71
C TYR A 824 -47.41 11.66 -0.49
N ILE A 825 -47.68 12.12 -1.72
CA ILE A 825 -47.39 11.32 -2.93
C ILE A 825 -45.89 11.06 -3.05
N PHE A 826 -45.07 12.11 -2.89
CA PHE A 826 -43.61 11.99 -2.90
C PHE A 826 -43.16 10.96 -1.86
N ASP A 827 -43.61 11.13 -0.61
CA ASP A 827 -43.22 10.30 0.53
C ASP A 827 -43.54 8.82 0.27
N ARG A 828 -44.75 8.55 -0.23
CA ARG A 828 -45.15 7.18 -0.58
C ARG A 828 -44.31 6.60 -1.72
N GLN A 829 -44.08 7.35 -2.80
CA GLN A 829 -43.26 6.84 -3.92
C GLN A 829 -41.81 6.59 -3.50
N TRP A 830 -41.25 7.48 -2.67
CA TRP A 830 -39.91 7.34 -2.13
C TRP A 830 -39.79 6.11 -1.22
N HIS A 831 -40.72 5.93 -0.29
CA HIS A 831 -40.72 4.77 0.61
C HIS A 831 -40.92 3.44 -0.13
N GLU A 832 -41.76 3.39 -1.17
CA GLU A 832 -41.88 2.22 -2.04
C GLU A 832 -40.56 1.89 -2.75
N LEU A 833 -39.86 2.90 -3.29
CA LEU A 833 -38.56 2.71 -3.96
C LEU A 833 -37.47 2.30 -2.96
N ARG A 834 -37.41 2.92 -1.79
CA ARG A 834 -36.46 2.57 -0.73
C ARG A 834 -36.69 1.14 -0.22
N ALA A 835 -37.94 0.73 -0.03
CA ALA A 835 -38.27 -0.65 0.32
C ALA A 835 -37.78 -1.63 -0.76
N TYR A 836 -38.02 -1.30 -2.04
CA TYR A 836 -37.53 -2.11 -3.16
C TYR A 836 -36.00 -2.19 -3.21
N ALA A 837 -35.30 -1.07 -2.98
CA ALA A 837 -33.83 -1.03 -2.89
C ALA A 837 -33.33 -1.97 -1.77
N LYS A 838 -33.93 -1.88 -0.59
CA LYS A 838 -33.60 -2.70 0.57
C LYS A 838 -33.86 -4.19 0.34
N GLU A 839 -34.99 -4.56 -0.25
CA GLU A 839 -35.30 -5.95 -0.65
C GLU A 839 -34.27 -6.53 -1.63
N ASN A 840 -33.65 -5.66 -2.43
CA ASN A 840 -32.59 -6.01 -3.37
C ASN A 840 -31.17 -5.86 -2.79
N GLY A 841 -31.03 -5.60 -1.48
CA GLY A 841 -29.74 -5.47 -0.80
C GLY A 841 -29.01 -4.16 -1.07
N ILE A 842 -29.72 -3.12 -1.56
CA ILE A 842 -29.18 -1.80 -1.83
C ILE A 842 -29.57 -0.85 -0.70
N THR A 843 -28.56 -0.21 -0.11
CA THR A 843 -28.69 0.81 0.94
C THR A 843 -28.68 2.19 0.28
N ILE A 844 -29.56 3.10 0.69
CA ILE A 844 -29.57 4.47 0.18
C ILE A 844 -28.79 5.38 1.12
N LEU A 845 -27.68 5.92 0.62
CA LEU A 845 -26.87 6.94 1.29
C LEU A 845 -27.37 8.32 0.85
N GLY A 846 -28.07 9.00 1.76
CA GLY A 846 -28.53 10.37 1.56
C GLY A 846 -27.47 11.41 1.90
N ASP A 847 -27.86 12.66 1.75
CA ASP A 847 -26.98 13.81 1.92
C ASP A 847 -27.72 14.93 2.68
N LEU A 848 -27.09 15.41 3.75
CA LEU A 848 -27.60 16.43 4.66
C LEU A 848 -26.70 17.66 4.53
N PRO A 849 -27.13 18.72 3.82
CA PRO A 849 -26.46 20.01 3.83
C PRO A 849 -26.42 20.56 5.26
N MET A 850 -25.29 21.03 5.76
CA MET A 850 -25.22 21.57 7.13
C MET A 850 -26.18 22.73 7.30
N PHE A 851 -26.05 23.76 6.46
CA PHE A 851 -26.86 24.98 6.53
C PHE A 851 -28.18 24.84 5.75
N VAL A 852 -29.11 25.76 6.00
CA VAL A 852 -30.39 25.86 5.27
C VAL A 852 -30.45 27.19 4.51
N ALA A 853 -31.36 27.33 3.55
CA ALA A 853 -31.54 28.61 2.87
C ALA A 853 -32.17 29.64 3.80
N HIS A 854 -31.82 30.92 3.64
CA HIS A 854 -32.48 32.01 4.38
C HIS A 854 -33.95 32.13 4.00
N ASP A 855 -34.26 32.09 2.69
CA ASP A 855 -35.64 32.11 2.19
C ASP A 855 -36.25 30.69 2.17
N SER A 856 -36.44 30.12 3.36
CA SER A 856 -37.00 28.79 3.57
C SER A 856 -38.09 28.78 4.64
N ALA A 857 -38.93 27.74 4.62
CA ALA A 857 -39.90 27.49 5.68
C ALA A 857 -39.20 27.31 7.05
N ASP A 858 -38.00 26.72 7.06
CA ASP A 858 -37.27 26.43 8.28
C ASP A 858 -36.82 27.70 8.98
N CYS A 859 -36.27 28.66 8.23
CA CYS A 859 -35.81 29.95 8.76
C CYS A 859 -37.00 30.84 9.16
N TRP A 860 -38.08 30.85 8.35
CA TRP A 860 -39.27 31.64 8.60
C TRP A 860 -40.05 31.20 9.85
N ALA A 861 -40.21 29.89 10.06
CA ALA A 861 -40.99 29.34 11.17
C ALA A 861 -40.21 29.23 12.48
N HIS A 862 -38.88 29.19 12.42
CA HIS A 862 -38.00 28.99 13.59
C HIS A 862 -36.94 30.09 13.72
N GLN A 863 -37.35 31.35 13.56
CA GLN A 863 -36.43 32.51 13.56
C GLN A 863 -35.56 32.59 14.82
N ASP A 864 -36.03 32.09 15.95
CA ASP A 864 -35.34 32.01 17.24
C ASP A 864 -34.17 31.02 17.27
N GLN A 865 -34.07 30.14 16.27
CA GLN A 865 -33.02 29.12 16.15
C GLN A 865 -31.85 29.58 15.26
N PHE A 866 -31.92 30.79 14.69
CA PHE A 866 -30.95 31.31 13.73
C PHE A 866 -30.41 32.69 14.17
N ASP A 867 -29.18 33.01 13.74
CA ASP A 867 -28.49 34.28 14.00
C ASP A 867 -29.07 35.41 13.12
N LEU A 868 -30.28 35.88 13.46
CA LEU A 868 -31.06 36.89 12.73
C LEU A 868 -31.25 38.18 13.56
N ASP A 869 -31.38 39.32 12.87
CA ASP A 869 -31.83 40.58 13.45
C ASP A 869 -33.36 40.67 13.61
N GLU A 870 -33.88 41.76 14.21
CA GLU A 870 -35.33 41.96 14.41
C GLU A 870 -36.13 42.08 13.09
N GLU A 871 -35.45 42.36 11.98
CA GLU A 871 -36.01 42.38 10.64
C GLU A 871 -35.99 41.00 9.94
N GLY A 872 -35.38 39.99 10.57
CA GLY A 872 -35.24 38.64 10.03
C GLY A 872 -34.07 38.50 9.06
N ARG A 873 -33.12 39.43 9.04
CA ARG A 873 -31.91 39.37 8.21
C ARG A 873 -30.77 38.68 8.98
N PRO A 874 -29.94 37.84 8.34
CA PRO A 874 -28.81 37.22 9.02
C PRO A 874 -27.81 38.25 9.56
N VAL A 875 -27.40 38.17 10.82
CA VAL A 875 -26.33 39.03 11.37
C VAL A 875 -24.98 38.62 10.78
N SER A 876 -24.78 37.31 10.66
CA SER A 876 -23.64 36.68 10.01
C SER A 876 -24.12 35.54 9.12
N VAL A 877 -23.35 35.25 8.07
CA VAL A 877 -23.64 34.21 7.09
C VAL A 877 -22.53 33.18 7.03
N ALA A 878 -22.89 31.98 6.57
CA ALA A 878 -21.97 30.88 6.39
C ALA A 878 -21.02 31.11 5.21
N GLY A 879 -19.80 30.62 5.38
CA GLY A 879 -18.79 30.53 4.34
C GLY A 879 -17.62 29.69 4.79
N VAL A 880 -16.53 29.75 4.03
CA VAL A 880 -15.22 29.19 4.41
C VAL A 880 -14.13 30.23 4.13
N PRO A 881 -13.06 30.26 4.95
CA PRO A 881 -11.93 31.14 4.72
C PRO A 881 -11.21 30.78 3.41
N PRO A 882 -10.28 31.63 2.94
CA PRO A 882 -9.41 31.31 1.81
C PRO A 882 -8.72 29.94 1.96
N ASP A 883 -8.80 29.13 0.91
CA ASP A 883 -8.21 27.80 0.82
C ASP A 883 -7.63 27.53 -0.58
N TYR A 884 -7.24 26.29 -0.85
CA TYR A 884 -6.66 25.89 -2.13
C TYR A 884 -7.66 25.87 -3.30
N PHE A 885 -8.97 25.92 -3.03
CA PHE A 885 -10.01 26.06 -4.05
C PHE A 885 -10.33 27.52 -4.35
N SER A 886 -10.25 28.40 -3.34
CA SER A 886 -10.56 29.83 -3.49
C SER A 886 -9.63 30.71 -2.67
N ALA A 887 -8.87 31.57 -3.37
CA ALA A 887 -8.02 32.59 -2.76
C ALA A 887 -8.82 33.65 -1.96
N ASP A 888 -10.13 33.77 -2.21
CA ASP A 888 -11.03 34.70 -1.51
C ASP A 888 -11.95 34.00 -0.49
N GLY A 889 -11.77 32.68 -0.31
CA GLY A 889 -12.72 31.84 0.41
C GLY A 889 -14.02 31.68 -0.37
N GLN A 890 -15.03 31.04 0.23
CA GLN A 890 -16.33 30.89 -0.39
C GLN A 890 -17.40 31.49 0.52
N LEU A 891 -18.16 32.44 -0.02
CA LEU A 891 -19.28 33.06 0.68
C LEU A 891 -20.57 32.38 0.22
N TRP A 892 -21.16 31.56 1.09
CA TRP A 892 -22.36 30.79 0.75
C TRP A 892 -23.66 31.57 1.01
N GLY A 893 -23.63 32.48 1.99
CA GLY A 893 -24.75 33.40 2.26
C GLY A 893 -25.89 32.79 3.08
N ASN A 894 -25.79 31.53 3.50
CA ASN A 894 -26.76 30.89 4.39
C ASN A 894 -26.76 31.51 5.79
N PRO A 895 -27.90 31.57 6.50
CA PRO A 895 -27.94 31.96 7.90
C PRO A 895 -27.18 30.96 8.77
N LEU A 896 -26.61 31.45 9.87
CA LEU A 896 -25.95 30.63 10.88
C LEU A 896 -26.96 30.23 11.98
N TYR A 897 -26.66 29.15 12.68
CA TYR A 897 -27.46 28.67 13.80
C TYR A 897 -27.13 29.42 15.09
N ASP A 898 -28.15 29.69 15.91
CA ASP A 898 -27.97 30.08 17.30
C ASP A 898 -27.88 28.83 18.18
N TYR A 899 -26.66 28.32 18.35
CA TYR A 899 -26.43 27.11 19.13
C TYR A 899 -26.69 27.29 20.63
N GLU A 900 -26.68 28.51 21.16
CA GLU A 900 -27.04 28.76 22.56
C GLU A 900 -28.56 28.60 22.74
N ALA A 901 -29.35 29.18 21.84
CA ALA A 901 -30.80 29.00 21.81
C ALA A 901 -31.20 27.52 21.60
N MET A 902 -30.55 26.85 20.64
CA MET A 902 -30.76 25.43 20.40
C MET A 902 -30.36 24.56 21.60
N ALA A 903 -29.29 24.89 22.32
CA ALA A 903 -28.91 24.14 23.51
C ALA A 903 -29.97 24.26 24.62
N ALA A 904 -30.61 25.43 24.75
CA ALA A 904 -31.62 25.70 25.76
C ALA A 904 -32.89 24.84 25.62
N ASP A 905 -33.25 24.43 24.40
CA ASP A 905 -34.38 23.52 24.13
C ASP A 905 -33.99 22.04 23.99
N GLY A 906 -32.70 21.73 24.16
CA GLY A 906 -32.16 20.38 23.99
C GLY A 906 -32.07 19.94 22.52
N TYR A 907 -31.72 20.86 21.63
CA TYR A 907 -31.47 20.70 20.20
C TYR A 907 -32.68 20.10 19.46
N GLN A 908 -33.88 20.61 19.73
CA GLN A 908 -35.12 20.03 19.23
C GLN A 908 -35.21 20.11 17.69
N TRP A 909 -34.91 21.28 17.10
CA TRP A 909 -34.93 21.46 15.65
C TRP A 909 -34.00 20.48 14.91
N TRP A 910 -32.76 20.31 15.39
CA TRP A 910 -31.82 19.33 14.84
C TRP A 910 -32.27 17.88 15.04
N THR A 911 -32.86 17.56 16.21
CA THR A 911 -33.44 16.24 16.45
C THR A 911 -34.52 15.95 15.42
N ASP A 912 -35.38 16.91 15.12
CA ASP A 912 -36.49 16.76 14.19
C ASP A 912 -35.99 16.62 12.75
N ARG A 913 -34.95 17.37 12.37
CA ARG A 913 -34.27 17.24 11.07
C ARG A 913 -33.65 15.86 10.91
N PHE A 914 -32.89 15.37 11.90
CA PHE A 914 -32.32 14.02 11.86
C PHE A 914 -33.40 12.94 11.87
N ARG A 915 -34.55 13.15 12.53
CA ARG A 915 -35.68 12.21 12.47
C ARG A 915 -36.20 12.07 11.04
N ARG A 916 -36.43 13.19 10.36
CA ARG A 916 -36.88 13.18 8.96
C ARG A 916 -35.83 12.54 8.05
N MET A 917 -34.55 12.82 8.27
CA MET A 917 -33.50 12.26 7.43
C MET A 917 -33.34 10.75 7.60
N LYS A 918 -33.47 10.24 8.83
CA LYS A 918 -33.51 8.79 9.14
C LYS A 918 -34.71 8.08 8.50
N ASP A 919 -35.81 8.79 8.34
CA ASP A 919 -37.01 8.29 7.65
C ASP A 919 -36.79 8.19 6.13
N LEU A 920 -36.08 9.15 5.54
CA LEU A 920 -35.79 9.13 4.11
C LEU A 920 -34.64 8.19 3.71
N PHE A 921 -33.61 8.04 4.55
CA PHE A 921 -32.36 7.37 4.15
C PHE A 921 -31.94 6.27 5.13
N ASP A 922 -31.15 5.31 4.65
CA ASP A 922 -30.56 4.28 5.50
C ASP A 922 -29.28 4.76 6.19
N GLU A 923 -28.55 5.66 5.51
CA GLU A 923 -27.30 6.28 5.94
C GLU A 923 -27.26 7.73 5.44
N LEU A 924 -26.47 8.58 6.09
CA LEU A 924 -26.43 10.01 5.80
C LEU A 924 -25.02 10.57 5.76
N ARG A 925 -24.64 11.15 4.63
CA ARG A 925 -23.52 12.09 4.57
C ARG A 925 -23.95 13.41 5.19
N VAL A 926 -23.17 13.90 6.14
CA VAL A 926 -23.34 15.22 6.73
C VAL A 926 -22.31 16.14 6.09
N ASP A 927 -22.78 16.96 5.16
CA ASP A 927 -21.99 17.96 4.45
C ASP A 927 -21.45 19.01 5.43
N HIS A 928 -20.23 19.49 5.21
CA HIS A 928 -19.54 20.45 6.07
C HIS A 928 -19.53 20.07 7.55
N PHE A 929 -19.30 18.78 7.87
CA PHE A 929 -19.35 18.25 9.24
C PHE A 929 -18.47 19.03 10.22
N ARG A 930 -17.36 19.62 9.73
CA ARG A 930 -16.47 20.45 10.54
C ARG A 930 -17.18 21.58 11.28
N GLY A 931 -18.28 22.10 10.73
CA GLY A 931 -19.07 23.18 11.31
C GLY A 931 -19.74 22.83 12.65
N PHE A 932 -19.84 21.54 13.00
CA PHE A 932 -20.28 21.13 14.34
C PHE A 932 -19.19 21.29 15.41
N ALA A 933 -17.91 21.30 15.03
CA ALA A 933 -16.81 21.61 15.94
C ALA A 933 -16.50 23.12 15.92
N ALA A 934 -16.35 23.70 14.72
CA ALA A 934 -16.18 25.14 14.53
C ALA A 934 -16.66 25.56 13.13
N TYR A 935 -17.34 26.69 13.02
CA TYR A 935 -17.84 27.23 11.75
C TYR A 935 -17.31 28.63 11.49
N TRP A 936 -17.20 28.99 10.20
CA TRP A 936 -16.72 30.30 9.79
C TRP A 936 -17.89 31.26 9.60
N ALA A 937 -17.94 32.29 10.45
CA ALA A 937 -19.00 33.28 10.45
C ALA A 937 -18.52 34.54 9.73
N VAL A 938 -19.14 34.87 8.59
CA VAL A 938 -18.82 36.08 7.82
C VAL A 938 -19.87 37.14 8.12
N PRO A 939 -19.50 38.39 8.46
CA PRO A 939 -20.48 39.46 8.65
C PRO A 939 -21.37 39.66 7.42
N GLN A 940 -22.67 39.89 7.63
CA GLN A 940 -23.59 40.13 6.53
C GLN A 940 -23.16 41.34 5.68
N GLY A 941 -23.20 41.19 4.35
CA GLY A 941 -22.86 42.25 3.40
C GLY A 941 -21.36 42.34 3.06
N ALA A 942 -20.52 41.47 3.61
CA ALA A 942 -19.12 41.34 3.18
C ALA A 942 -19.04 40.92 1.69
N PRO A 943 -18.11 41.49 0.91
CA PRO A 943 -17.96 41.15 -0.51
C PRO A 943 -17.26 39.81 -0.74
N THR A 944 -16.53 39.29 0.26
CA THR A 944 -15.79 38.01 0.22
C THR A 944 -15.85 37.33 1.59
N ALA A 945 -15.41 36.07 1.67
CA ALA A 945 -15.38 35.33 2.93
C ALA A 945 -14.12 35.59 3.78
N LYS A 946 -13.18 36.43 3.32
CA LYS A 946 -11.89 36.70 4.01
C LYS A 946 -12.04 37.23 5.43
N ASP A 947 -13.01 38.12 5.62
CA ASP A 947 -13.17 38.90 6.86
C ASP A 947 -14.09 38.21 7.89
N GLY A 948 -14.24 36.89 7.79
CA GLY A 948 -14.98 36.11 8.78
C GLY A 948 -14.16 35.78 10.03
N ALA A 949 -14.79 35.04 10.95
CA ALA A 949 -14.15 34.52 12.15
C ALA A 949 -14.62 33.09 12.47
N TRP A 950 -13.72 32.27 13.02
CA TRP A 950 -14.08 30.96 13.56
C TRP A 950 -14.92 31.13 14.84
N LYS A 951 -16.11 30.55 14.86
CA LYS A 951 -16.98 30.39 16.03
C LYS A 951 -17.03 28.91 16.43
N GLU A 952 -17.14 28.65 17.73
CA GLU A 952 -17.28 27.29 18.27
C GLU A 952 -18.65 26.72 17.93
N GLY A 953 -18.69 25.47 17.44
CA GLY A 953 -19.92 24.74 17.17
C GLY A 953 -20.45 24.02 18.43
N PRO A 954 -21.57 23.30 18.32
CA PRO A 954 -22.21 22.62 19.45
C PRO A 954 -21.46 21.38 19.94
N GLY A 955 -20.46 20.91 19.20
CA GLY A 955 -19.64 19.75 19.53
C GLY A 955 -20.46 18.47 19.77
N LEU A 956 -20.04 17.71 20.77
CA LEU A 956 -20.60 16.39 21.07
C LEU A 956 -22.01 16.46 21.72
N ASP A 957 -22.40 17.61 22.28
CA ASP A 957 -23.62 17.73 23.06
C ASP A 957 -24.88 17.66 22.20
N LEU A 958 -24.85 18.23 20.99
CA LEU A 958 -25.92 18.04 19.99
C LEU A 958 -26.11 16.57 19.65
N PHE A 959 -25.04 15.85 19.31
CA PHE A 959 -25.14 14.44 18.92
C PHE A 959 -25.57 13.55 20.08
N ARG A 960 -25.16 13.85 21.32
CA ARG A 960 -25.68 13.17 22.52
C ARG A 960 -27.18 13.36 22.66
N ALA A 961 -27.69 14.59 22.52
CA ALA A 961 -29.12 14.88 22.60
C ALA A 961 -29.92 14.14 21.51
N VAL A 962 -29.41 14.16 20.26
CA VAL A 962 -30.03 13.45 19.13
C VAL A 962 -30.02 11.93 19.37
N TYR A 963 -28.90 11.34 19.78
CA TYR A 963 -28.79 9.89 20.00
C TYR A 963 -29.60 9.39 21.19
N GLN A 964 -29.79 10.21 22.22
CA GLN A 964 -30.70 9.90 23.33
C GLN A 964 -32.14 9.77 22.85
N LYS A 965 -32.59 10.63 21.93
CA LYS A 965 -33.98 10.65 21.43
C LYS A 965 -34.22 9.66 20.29
N LEU A 966 -33.27 9.48 19.37
CA LEU A 966 -33.45 8.72 18.12
C LEU A 966 -32.68 7.39 18.04
N GLY A 967 -31.81 7.13 19.02
CA GLY A 967 -30.79 6.07 18.93
C GLY A 967 -29.63 6.45 18.02
N ARG A 968 -28.66 5.55 17.87
CA ARG A 968 -27.47 5.77 17.03
C ARG A 968 -27.88 5.86 15.55
N LEU A 969 -27.34 6.87 14.86
CA LEU A 969 -27.55 7.11 13.43
C LEU A 969 -26.32 6.66 12.63
N ASN A 970 -26.53 6.18 11.40
CA ASN A 970 -25.44 5.84 10.49
C ASN A 970 -25.04 7.10 9.72
N LEU A 971 -24.09 7.86 10.27
CA LEU A 971 -23.62 9.11 9.69
C LEU A 971 -22.26 8.92 9.03
N VAL A 972 -21.98 9.73 8.02
CA VAL A 972 -20.68 9.88 7.35
C VAL A 972 -20.31 11.35 7.44
N ALA A 973 -19.12 11.65 7.97
CA ALA A 973 -18.62 13.01 8.04
C ALA A 973 -18.01 13.39 6.69
N GLU A 974 -18.52 14.45 6.06
CA GLU A 974 -17.77 15.16 5.03
C GLU A 974 -16.68 15.98 5.73
N ASP A 975 -15.44 15.48 5.66
CA ASP A 975 -14.26 16.02 6.32
C ASP A 975 -13.17 16.42 5.31
N LEU A 976 -13.56 17.08 4.21
CA LEU A 976 -12.63 17.60 3.22
C LEU A 976 -12.12 19.01 3.60
N GLY A 977 -11.05 19.45 2.94
CA GLY A 977 -10.43 20.75 3.17
C GLY A 977 -9.48 20.77 4.38
N VAL A 978 -9.31 21.95 4.99
CA VAL A 978 -8.46 22.12 6.18
C VAL A 978 -9.21 21.67 7.43
N ILE A 979 -8.87 20.47 7.90
CA ILE A 979 -9.45 19.85 9.09
C ILE A 979 -8.53 20.06 10.30
N THR A 980 -9.12 20.52 11.40
CA THR A 980 -8.44 20.83 12.67
C THR A 980 -8.61 19.68 13.67
N ASP A 981 -7.75 19.64 14.70
CA ASP A 981 -7.69 18.53 15.67
C ASP A 981 -9.04 18.26 16.39
N ASP A 982 -9.82 19.32 16.64
CA ASP A 982 -11.16 19.28 17.24
C ASP A 982 -12.19 18.55 16.36
N VAL A 983 -12.14 18.75 15.04
CA VAL A 983 -13.04 18.08 14.08
C VAL A 983 -12.77 16.58 14.06
N CYS A 984 -11.50 16.17 14.02
CA CYS A 984 -11.14 14.76 14.09
C CYS A 984 -11.50 14.14 15.44
N ALA A 985 -11.27 14.85 16.55
CA ALA A 985 -11.67 14.38 17.88
C ALA A 985 -13.19 14.16 17.97
N LEU A 986 -14.00 15.06 17.39
CA LEU A 986 -15.45 14.90 17.32
C LEU A 986 -15.85 13.68 16.46
N LYS A 987 -15.24 13.53 15.28
CA LYS A 987 -15.46 12.40 14.37
C LYS A 987 -15.13 11.06 15.04
N ASP A 988 -13.97 10.98 15.70
CA ASP A 988 -13.49 9.77 16.37
C ASP A 988 -14.34 9.45 17.61
N ALA A 989 -14.76 10.45 18.40
CA ALA A 989 -15.65 10.26 19.54
C ALA A 989 -17.03 9.70 19.13
N LEU A 990 -17.47 10.02 17.92
CA LEU A 990 -18.71 9.51 17.33
C LEU A 990 -18.49 8.20 16.54
N ASP A 991 -17.25 7.80 16.27
CA ASP A 991 -16.86 6.66 15.42
C ASP A 991 -17.51 6.76 14.03
N LEU A 992 -17.36 7.93 13.39
CA LEU A 992 -17.91 8.20 12.05
C LEU A 992 -16.86 7.98 10.95
N PRO A 993 -17.23 7.36 9.82
CA PRO A 993 -16.38 7.34 8.65
C PRO A 993 -16.21 8.75 8.06
N GLY A 994 -14.98 9.07 7.65
CA GLY A 994 -14.68 10.27 6.85
C GLY A 994 -14.77 10.02 5.35
N MET A 995 -14.32 10.99 4.56
CA MET A 995 -14.26 10.94 3.10
C MET A 995 -12.83 11.04 2.58
N LYS A 996 -12.55 10.27 1.52
CA LYS A 996 -11.31 10.38 0.74
C LYS A 996 -11.66 10.49 -0.74
N VAL A 997 -11.12 11.48 -1.42
CA VAL A 997 -11.42 11.75 -2.84
C VAL A 997 -10.14 11.66 -3.65
N PHE A 998 -10.08 10.70 -4.60
CA PHE A 998 -8.91 10.40 -5.40
C PHE A 998 -8.32 11.64 -6.08
N GLN A 999 -9.14 12.48 -6.70
CA GLN A 999 -8.67 13.67 -7.43
C GLN A 999 -7.83 14.65 -6.59
N PHE A 1000 -7.97 14.68 -5.26
CA PHE A 1000 -7.27 15.64 -4.38
C PHE A 1000 -6.43 15.02 -3.27
N HIS A 1001 -6.61 13.72 -2.98
CA HIS A 1001 -5.88 13.03 -1.91
C HIS A 1001 -4.69 12.20 -2.40
N LEU A 1002 -4.33 12.32 -3.68
CA LEU A 1002 -3.12 11.73 -4.23
C LEU A 1002 -1.88 12.47 -3.72
N LYS A 1003 -1.05 11.76 -2.95
CA LYS A 1003 0.18 12.31 -2.36
C LYS A 1003 1.39 11.50 -2.78
N ASP A 1004 2.53 12.18 -2.93
CA ASP A 1004 3.81 11.52 -3.10
C ASP A 1004 4.28 10.95 -1.77
N ARG A 1005 4.62 9.65 -1.76
CA ARG A 1005 5.13 8.95 -0.58
C ARG A 1005 6.66 8.98 -0.53
N SER A 1006 7.23 8.60 0.62
CA SER A 1006 8.69 8.45 0.79
C SER A 1006 9.29 7.29 -0.02
N ASP A 1007 8.49 6.32 -0.45
CA ASP A 1007 8.89 5.31 -1.45
C ASP A 1007 8.69 5.80 -2.90
N GLY A 1008 8.31 7.08 -3.03
CA GLY A 1008 8.12 7.85 -4.25
C GLY A 1008 6.98 7.36 -5.15
N ILE A 1009 6.11 6.50 -4.61
CA ILE A 1009 4.84 6.18 -5.24
C ILE A 1009 3.86 7.29 -4.89
N ARG A 1010 3.31 7.97 -5.89
CA ARG A 1010 2.09 8.75 -5.69
C ARG A 1010 0.96 7.78 -5.35
N ALA A 1011 0.30 7.96 -4.22
CA ALA A 1011 -0.71 7.03 -3.74
C ALA A 1011 -1.96 7.73 -3.22
N PHE A 1012 -3.07 7.01 -3.32
CA PHE A 1012 -4.32 7.36 -2.67
C PHE A 1012 -4.51 6.38 -1.50
N ASP A 1013 -3.88 6.68 -0.38
CA ASP A 1013 -3.97 5.87 0.82
C ASP A 1013 -5.29 6.16 1.54
N THR A 1014 -6.00 5.11 1.93
CA THR A 1014 -7.28 5.23 2.64
C THR A 1014 -7.24 4.44 3.94
N GLU A 1015 -7.81 5.00 4.98
CA GLU A 1015 -8.17 4.28 6.18
C GLU A 1015 -9.32 3.27 5.93
N PRO A 1016 -9.45 2.23 6.78
CA PRO A 1016 -10.59 1.34 6.71
C PRO A 1016 -11.93 2.05 6.96
N ASN A 1017 -12.02 2.89 7.99
CA ASN A 1017 -13.26 3.59 8.36
C ASN A 1017 -13.45 4.88 7.55
N CYS A 1018 -13.56 4.77 6.23
CA CYS A 1018 -13.93 5.90 5.37
C CYS A 1018 -14.76 5.47 4.15
N ILE A 1019 -15.27 6.48 3.46
CA ILE A 1019 -15.83 6.36 2.12
C ILE A 1019 -14.85 6.97 1.11
N ALA A 1020 -14.36 6.14 0.20
CA ALA A 1020 -13.49 6.55 -0.88
C ALA A 1020 -14.27 6.84 -2.16
N TYR A 1021 -13.91 7.93 -2.83
CA TYR A 1021 -14.52 8.40 -4.07
C TYR A 1021 -13.47 8.57 -5.16
N THR A 1022 -13.84 8.31 -6.42
CA THR A 1022 -13.06 8.80 -7.56
C THR A 1022 -13.17 10.33 -7.64
N GLY A 1023 -14.40 10.83 -7.62
CA GLY A 1023 -14.80 12.22 -7.48
C GLY A 1023 -16.17 12.29 -6.82
N THR A 1024 -16.53 13.47 -6.32
CA THR A 1024 -17.89 13.77 -5.83
C THR A 1024 -18.71 14.45 -6.95
N HIS A 1025 -19.88 15.00 -6.62
CA HIS A 1025 -20.68 15.77 -7.57
C HIS A 1025 -20.08 17.16 -7.90
N ASP A 1026 -19.23 17.71 -7.02
CA ASP A 1026 -18.53 18.98 -7.21
C ASP A 1026 -17.26 18.83 -8.06
N ASN A 1027 -16.81 17.59 -8.25
CA ASN A 1027 -15.62 17.27 -9.02
C ASN A 1027 -15.93 17.21 -10.51
N ASN A 1028 -14.91 17.44 -11.33
CA ASN A 1028 -14.94 17.06 -12.73
C ASN A 1028 -15.02 15.53 -12.86
N THR A 1029 -15.42 15.00 -14.02
CA THR A 1029 -15.28 13.56 -14.26
C THR A 1029 -13.80 13.19 -14.26
N ILE A 1030 -13.44 11.93 -13.99
CA ILE A 1030 -12.03 11.51 -14.00
C ILE A 1030 -11.36 11.81 -15.35
N ARG A 1031 -12.10 11.62 -16.45
CA ARG A 1031 -11.63 11.96 -17.78
C ARG A 1031 -11.41 13.47 -17.93
N GLY A 1032 -12.39 14.29 -17.56
CA GLY A 1032 -12.28 15.75 -17.64
C GLY A 1032 -11.15 16.29 -16.77
N TRP A 1033 -11.04 15.81 -15.53
CA TRP A 1033 -9.94 16.12 -14.62
C TRP A 1033 -8.57 15.80 -15.22
N TYR A 1034 -8.40 14.58 -15.75
CA TYR A 1034 -7.12 14.17 -16.33
C TYR A 1034 -6.77 14.97 -17.58
N GLU A 1035 -7.73 15.21 -18.49
CA GLU A 1035 -7.49 15.87 -19.78
C GLU A 1035 -7.35 17.39 -19.65
N GLN A 1036 -8.02 18.04 -18.69
CA GLN A 1036 -8.15 19.50 -18.62
C GLN A 1036 -7.50 20.14 -17.39
N GLU A 1037 -7.36 19.41 -16.27
CA GLU A 1037 -6.92 19.97 -15.00
C GLU A 1037 -5.51 19.51 -14.60
N LEU A 1038 -5.02 18.38 -15.13
CA LEU A 1038 -3.66 17.90 -14.88
C LEU A 1038 -2.67 18.35 -15.95
N SER A 1039 -1.47 18.74 -15.49
CA SER A 1039 -0.31 18.93 -16.37
C SER A 1039 0.17 17.61 -16.99
N GLU A 1040 0.95 17.66 -18.09
CA GLU A 1040 1.51 16.46 -18.72
C GLU A 1040 2.37 15.62 -17.76
N SER A 1041 3.09 16.29 -16.86
CA SER A 1041 3.90 15.63 -15.83
C SER A 1041 3.03 14.86 -14.84
N GLU A 1042 1.92 15.44 -14.38
CA GLU A 1042 0.97 14.77 -13.48
C GLU A 1042 0.27 13.61 -14.17
N GLN A 1043 -0.16 13.79 -15.42
CA GLN A 1043 -0.74 12.74 -16.24
C GLN A 1043 0.19 11.53 -16.40
N LEU A 1044 1.49 11.77 -16.65
CA LEU A 1044 2.50 10.72 -16.70
C LEU A 1044 2.65 10.01 -15.34
N HIS A 1045 2.60 10.76 -14.24
CA HIS A 1045 2.66 10.20 -12.89
C HIS A 1045 1.49 9.25 -12.60
N ILE A 1046 0.27 9.66 -12.97
CA ILE A 1046 -0.93 8.82 -12.83
C ILE A 1046 -0.82 7.54 -13.65
N ARG A 1047 -0.38 7.64 -14.92
CA ARG A 1047 -0.20 6.46 -15.78
C ARG A 1047 0.78 5.47 -15.18
N ARG A 1048 1.92 5.94 -14.68
CA ARG A 1048 2.91 5.07 -14.01
C ARG A 1048 2.38 4.43 -12.74
N MET A 1049 1.71 5.20 -11.89
CA MET A 1049 1.08 4.69 -10.68
C MET A 1049 0.09 3.55 -10.99
N LEU A 1050 -0.61 3.64 -12.12
CA LEU A 1050 -1.60 2.66 -12.57
C LEU A 1050 -1.02 1.58 -13.50
N ASP A 1051 0.28 1.61 -13.78
CA ASP A 1051 0.97 0.71 -14.73
C ASP A 1051 0.33 0.73 -16.14
N LEU A 1052 0.09 1.93 -16.66
CA LEU A 1052 -0.51 2.18 -17.96
C LEU A 1052 0.53 2.64 -18.97
N SER A 1053 0.33 2.26 -20.24
CA SER A 1053 1.16 2.69 -21.35
C SER A 1053 0.94 4.17 -21.71
N ASP A 1054 1.86 4.73 -22.48
CA ASP A 1054 1.78 6.13 -22.92
C ASP A 1054 0.60 6.38 -23.88
N ASP A 1055 0.12 5.36 -24.58
CA ASP A 1055 -0.96 5.38 -25.57
C ASP A 1055 -2.33 4.93 -25.03
N VAL A 1056 -2.47 4.86 -23.70
CA VAL A 1056 -3.71 4.44 -23.04
C VAL A 1056 -4.92 5.29 -23.45
N SER A 1057 -6.05 4.64 -23.73
CA SER A 1057 -7.29 5.36 -24.04
C SER A 1057 -7.89 6.03 -22.79
N PRO A 1058 -8.67 7.12 -22.93
CA PRO A 1058 -9.36 7.73 -21.79
C PRO A 1058 -10.28 6.76 -21.03
N GLU A 1059 -10.89 5.80 -21.72
CA GLU A 1059 -11.72 4.79 -21.07
C GLU A 1059 -10.88 3.84 -20.21
N GLU A 1060 -9.78 3.31 -20.74
CA GLU A 1060 -8.88 2.43 -20.00
C GLU A 1060 -8.28 3.11 -18.76
N LEU A 1061 -7.92 4.39 -18.88
CA LEU A 1061 -7.47 5.21 -17.76
C LEU A 1061 -8.55 5.30 -16.67
N VAL A 1062 -9.78 5.69 -17.02
CA VAL A 1062 -10.88 5.81 -16.04
C VAL A 1062 -11.17 4.45 -15.38
N GLN A 1063 -11.16 3.35 -16.16
CA GLN A 1063 -11.33 2.01 -15.61
C GLN A 1063 -10.21 1.62 -14.64
N ALA A 1064 -8.97 2.00 -14.94
CA ALA A 1064 -7.83 1.76 -14.06
C ALA A 1064 -7.96 2.55 -12.75
N VAL A 1065 -8.39 3.82 -12.79
CA VAL A 1065 -8.67 4.63 -11.60
C VAL A 1065 -9.79 4.02 -10.75
N ILE A 1066 -10.90 3.59 -11.37
CA ILE A 1066 -11.99 2.91 -10.66
C ILE A 1066 -11.47 1.62 -10.00
N ALA A 1067 -10.75 0.79 -10.75
CA ALA A 1067 -10.21 -0.47 -10.22
C ALA A 1067 -9.20 -0.24 -9.09
N TYR A 1068 -8.38 0.81 -9.18
CA TYR A 1068 -7.44 1.22 -8.14
C TYR A 1068 -8.16 1.68 -6.88
N THR A 1069 -9.22 2.49 -7.03
CA THR A 1069 -10.08 2.97 -5.92
C THR A 1069 -10.80 1.80 -5.22
N TYR A 1070 -11.35 0.85 -5.98
CA TYR A 1070 -12.00 -0.35 -5.42
C TYR A 1070 -11.05 -1.21 -4.59
N ARG A 1071 -9.76 -1.23 -4.94
CA ARG A 1071 -8.72 -1.98 -4.25
C ARG A 1071 -8.29 -1.35 -2.92
N ARG A 1072 -8.66 -0.10 -2.64
CA ARG A 1072 -8.26 0.58 -1.39
C ARG A 1072 -8.93 -0.06 -0.16
N ARG A 1073 -8.38 0.20 1.03
CA ARG A 1073 -8.86 -0.32 2.33
C ARG A 1073 -10.21 0.25 2.79
N ALA A 1074 -10.66 1.37 2.22
CA ALA A 1074 -11.93 2.03 2.54
C ALA A 1074 -13.11 1.06 2.65
N GLU A 1075 -13.92 1.19 3.69
CA GLU A 1075 -15.11 0.37 3.92
C GLU A 1075 -16.09 0.52 2.75
N THR A 1076 -16.28 1.73 2.25
CA THR A 1076 -17.19 2.02 1.14
C THR A 1076 -16.43 2.69 -0.01
N VAL A 1077 -16.66 2.24 -1.24
CA VAL A 1077 -16.19 2.94 -2.43
C VAL A 1077 -17.39 3.40 -3.25
N ILE A 1078 -17.47 4.69 -3.54
CA ILE A 1078 -18.52 5.28 -4.36
C ILE A 1078 -17.91 5.85 -5.64
N VAL A 1079 -18.56 5.57 -6.77
CA VAL A 1079 -18.16 6.09 -8.08
C VAL A 1079 -19.33 6.82 -8.73
N PRO A 1080 -19.16 8.06 -9.22
CA PRO A 1080 -20.17 8.74 -10.02
C PRO A 1080 -20.54 7.94 -11.27
N MET A 1081 -21.81 7.95 -11.66
CA MET A 1081 -22.25 7.26 -12.87
C MET A 1081 -21.53 7.77 -14.13
N GLN A 1082 -21.15 9.05 -14.16
CA GLN A 1082 -20.39 9.66 -15.25
C GLN A 1082 -19.02 8.98 -15.47
N ASP A 1083 -18.34 8.61 -14.39
CA ASP A 1083 -17.05 7.91 -14.45
C ASP A 1083 -17.24 6.46 -14.92
N LEU A 1084 -18.31 5.79 -14.50
CA LEU A 1084 -18.64 4.44 -14.98
C LEU A 1084 -18.85 4.38 -16.50
N LEU A 1085 -19.33 5.50 -17.06
CA LEU A 1085 -19.55 5.72 -18.48
C LEU A 1085 -18.36 6.42 -19.19
N ALA A 1086 -17.27 6.70 -18.47
CA ALA A 1086 -16.07 7.39 -18.97
C ALA A 1086 -16.36 8.70 -19.73
N LEU A 1087 -17.31 9.49 -19.22
CA LEU A 1087 -17.77 10.72 -19.88
C LEU A 1087 -16.77 11.88 -19.69
N PRO A 1088 -16.67 12.79 -20.67
CA PRO A 1088 -15.81 13.98 -20.60
C PRO A 1088 -16.38 15.06 -19.66
N ALA A 1089 -15.67 16.19 -19.54
CA ALA A 1089 -15.97 17.27 -18.60
C ALA A 1089 -17.38 17.87 -18.73
N GLU A 1090 -18.00 17.80 -19.91
CA GLU A 1090 -19.36 18.30 -20.16
C GLU A 1090 -20.44 17.51 -19.39
N ALA A 1091 -20.08 16.33 -18.85
CA ALA A 1091 -20.97 15.54 -18.00
C ALA A 1091 -20.88 15.89 -16.51
N ARG A 1092 -20.03 16.86 -16.13
CA ARG A 1092 -19.87 17.31 -14.74
C ARG A 1092 -21.22 17.74 -14.15
N MET A 1093 -21.49 17.35 -12.90
CA MET A 1093 -22.77 17.65 -12.25
C MET A 1093 -22.82 19.08 -11.72
N ASN A 1094 -21.74 19.54 -11.08
CA ASN A 1094 -21.65 20.88 -10.52
C ASN A 1094 -20.23 21.46 -10.66
N VAL A 1095 -20.14 22.76 -10.93
CA VAL A 1095 -18.93 23.57 -10.80
C VAL A 1095 -19.12 24.52 -9.61
N PRO A 1096 -18.41 24.30 -8.48
CA PRO A 1096 -18.50 25.17 -7.31
C PRO A 1096 -18.24 26.64 -7.66
N GLY A 1097 -19.03 27.55 -7.08
CA GLY A 1097 -18.92 28.99 -7.31
C GLY A 1097 -19.58 29.51 -8.60
N VAL A 1098 -20.18 28.64 -9.41
CA VAL A 1098 -20.93 29.03 -10.63
C VAL A 1098 -22.43 28.93 -10.37
N ALA A 1099 -23.18 29.99 -10.68
CA ALA A 1099 -24.62 30.06 -10.38
C ALA A 1099 -25.52 29.33 -11.40
N ASP A 1100 -25.12 29.29 -12.68
CA ASP A 1100 -25.94 28.79 -13.79
C ASP A 1100 -25.30 27.57 -14.48
N GLY A 1101 -26.13 26.71 -15.08
CA GLY A 1101 -25.68 25.57 -15.90
C GLY A 1101 -25.36 24.28 -15.14
N ASN A 1102 -25.52 24.26 -13.82
CA ASN A 1102 -25.30 23.10 -12.97
C ASN A 1102 -26.55 22.20 -12.85
N TRP A 1103 -26.35 20.97 -12.37
CA TRP A 1103 -27.40 20.01 -12.00
C TRP A 1103 -28.27 19.50 -13.16
N GLN A 1104 -27.84 19.73 -14.40
CA GLN A 1104 -28.60 19.38 -15.61
C GLN A 1104 -28.19 18.05 -16.25
N TRP A 1105 -27.10 17.40 -15.79
CA TRP A 1105 -26.64 16.17 -16.43
C TRP A 1105 -27.65 15.03 -16.27
N GLN A 1106 -27.93 14.33 -17.37
CA GLN A 1106 -28.87 13.21 -17.43
C GLN A 1106 -28.26 12.03 -18.21
N MET A 1107 -28.44 10.84 -17.66
CA MET A 1107 -28.07 9.58 -18.29
C MET A 1107 -29.03 9.26 -19.45
N LYS A 1108 -28.50 8.75 -20.55
CA LYS A 1108 -29.28 8.33 -21.72
C LYS A 1108 -29.88 6.94 -21.49
N GLU A 1109 -31.05 6.70 -22.06
CA GLU A 1109 -31.68 5.37 -22.06
C GLU A 1109 -30.72 4.33 -22.66
N GLY A 1110 -30.63 3.16 -22.01
CA GLY A 1110 -29.79 2.05 -22.46
C GLY A 1110 -28.31 2.09 -22.03
N GLN A 1111 -27.85 3.10 -21.28
CA GLN A 1111 -26.46 3.17 -20.80
C GLN A 1111 -26.14 2.23 -19.62
N THR A 1112 -27.15 1.77 -18.87
CA THR A 1112 -27.02 0.73 -17.84
C THR A 1112 -27.02 -0.67 -18.48
N THR A 1113 -25.98 -0.98 -19.26
CA THR A 1113 -25.89 -2.24 -20.01
C THR A 1113 -25.55 -3.44 -19.13
N PHE A 1114 -25.91 -4.64 -19.60
CA PHE A 1114 -25.52 -5.89 -18.94
C PHE A 1114 -24.00 -6.08 -18.87
N ASP A 1115 -23.26 -5.65 -19.90
CA ASP A 1115 -21.80 -5.75 -19.92
C ASP A 1115 -21.14 -4.84 -18.88
N LEU A 1116 -21.65 -3.61 -18.71
CA LEU A 1116 -21.21 -2.71 -17.64
C LEU A 1116 -21.46 -3.34 -16.26
N ALA A 1117 -22.67 -3.87 -16.03
CA ALA A 1117 -22.99 -4.54 -14.77
C ALA A 1117 -22.08 -5.75 -14.51
N ARG A 1118 -21.85 -6.59 -15.53
CA ARG A 1118 -20.97 -7.75 -15.42
C ARG A 1118 -19.52 -7.36 -15.11
N ARG A 1119 -19.02 -6.27 -15.71
CA ARG A 1119 -17.69 -5.70 -15.45
C ARG A 1119 -17.56 -5.26 -13.99
N LEU A 1120 -18.53 -4.52 -13.48
CA LEU A 1120 -18.56 -4.06 -12.10
C LEU A 1120 -18.67 -5.22 -11.11
N ALA A 1121 -19.55 -6.19 -11.35
CA ALA A 1121 -19.69 -7.36 -10.49
C ALA A 1121 -18.40 -8.19 -10.41
N LYS A 1122 -17.63 -8.26 -11.51
CA LYS A 1122 -16.30 -8.88 -11.53
C LYS A 1122 -15.30 -8.07 -10.70
N LEU A 1123 -15.38 -6.75 -10.72
CA LEU A 1123 -14.52 -5.87 -9.93
C LEU A 1123 -14.83 -5.99 -8.43
N CYS A 1124 -16.11 -6.00 -8.03
CA CYS A 1124 -16.54 -6.24 -6.65
C CYS A 1124 -15.98 -7.56 -6.11
N ARG A 1125 -16.19 -8.67 -6.83
CA ARG A 1125 -15.63 -9.99 -6.45
C ARG A 1125 -14.11 -9.98 -6.31
N LYS A 1126 -13.39 -9.28 -7.20
CA LYS A 1126 -11.92 -9.20 -7.14
C LYS A 1126 -11.40 -8.35 -5.98
N SER A 1127 -12.18 -7.37 -5.52
CA SER A 1127 -11.80 -6.43 -4.46
C SER A 1127 -12.41 -6.80 -3.09
N GLY A 1128 -13.17 -7.89 -3.02
CA GLY A 1128 -13.84 -8.34 -1.79
C GLY A 1128 -15.00 -7.44 -1.37
N ARG A 1129 -15.66 -6.77 -2.32
CA ARG A 1129 -16.80 -5.86 -2.13
C ARG A 1129 -18.12 -6.47 -2.55
#